data_AF-A0AAJ6YBF4-F1
#
_entry.id   AF-A0AAJ6YBF4-F1
#
_cell.length_a   1.000
_cell.length_b   1.000
_cell.length_c   1.000
_cell.angle_alpha   90.00
_cell.angle_beta   90.00
_cell.angle_gamma   90.00
#
_symmetry.space_group_name_H-M   'P 1'
#
loop_
_entity.id
_entity.type
_entity.pdbx_description
1 polymer ?
#
loop_
_entity_poly.entity_id
_entity_poly.type
_entity_poly.pdbx_seq_one_letter_code
_entity_poly.pdbx_strand_id
1 'polypeptide(L)'
;MNKPRESLKQLSTLFPTPICARDGYKRLSASSATVGASFCRWFVAVMPSSEEESLWLVGSEVRGLGAGAQNHHHRQQPQQQQQQHHHHHHHQQHQEQQQQYTNSNQQQRGEHRTLTGARLYTEEMQTQSTGGGSPSNGAMPVTGQSAAVAIGSSAADLAEHELIDAAGNVDLLGQFHDDAMKQAGVGYFQALAALYVGLCLAADTVEFFVVPYILPSAEVELCIEDNEKGWLGNITLMGLALGGICWGGLGDRLGRRRSLLSAMSVHALFSGVATFMPTYGTFMTARFCSALGVGGSLPLAFAYLAECCPRSTRGKWIGMLVGAGALGGVYAALLAWAVVPTTGEMVVLENKEHFSAWHRFLLLCCLPALCATIGLIFLPESPRYLVEVGRDVEAMMVYQRIYKKNNSQKSAVGAQYQLSELELPNKRPRGLPPPSPANRNTSVLADIMRSISMFWSSFLELFSSPHLNVTVILLVIWSATAFGLYGLMVWCPEYLKLLRSIEYESETKKLVGKEYVDKLFTGSLENIQYKDSKFQNCKFSKIVFSHVDFDNCSFQSVEFSSIKSSKTHFTDSTIVDSKFIDTDLSAQVFTRCKLENNTELSLSGPCPTLDLDYNIYIEEALYGHLAAQLAFIPAAALAGLALTVLQRPKMIGVSLYLSSIAALCLLLVKTNSTAVLGFEGGFIAVFAIAWTSLALVTVECYPTHLRCTGFGLMAAGIRISGLIGTATYQTLVGAPLIAPALLTAAALLVASIATLKLPQTHTVFL
;
A
#
# COMPACT_ATOMS: atom_id res chain seq x y z
N MET A 1 29.51 20.03 -59.47
CA MET A 1 28.10 20.42 -59.19
C MET A 1 27.91 20.25 -57.68
N ASN A 2 28.22 21.25 -56.85
CA ASN A 2 27.44 22.47 -56.52
C ASN A 2 26.07 22.09 -55.91
N LYS A 3 25.78 22.25 -54.59
CA LYS A 3 25.56 23.51 -53.79
C LYS A 3 24.59 24.49 -54.46
N PRO A 4 23.78 25.28 -53.71
CA PRO A 4 24.00 25.82 -52.35
C PRO A 4 22.86 25.44 -51.35
N ARG A 5 22.82 25.78 -50.04
CA ARG A 5 22.99 27.07 -49.30
C ARG A 5 22.01 28.16 -49.82
N GLU A 6 21.54 29.14 -49.05
CA GLU A 6 22.10 29.77 -47.84
C GLU A 6 21.00 30.41 -46.96
N SER A 7 21.40 31.11 -45.90
CA SER A 7 20.55 31.65 -44.83
C SER A 7 20.24 33.16 -44.96
N LEU A 8 19.40 33.65 -44.03
CA LEU A 8 19.35 35.02 -43.44
C LEU A 8 18.42 36.12 -44.02
N LYS A 9 17.79 36.81 -43.04
CA LYS A 9 17.29 38.21 -42.97
C LYS A 9 15.89 38.58 -43.51
N GLN A 10 14.94 38.63 -42.57
CA GLN A 10 14.15 39.81 -42.12
C GLN A 10 13.68 39.47 -40.67
N LEU A 11 13.56 40.33 -39.64
CA LEU A 11 13.84 41.76 -39.39
C LEU A 11 13.04 42.79 -40.21
N SER A 12 12.37 43.80 -39.62
CA SER A 12 12.11 44.12 -38.20
C SER A 12 11.07 45.25 -38.07
N THR A 13 10.69 45.55 -36.81
CA THR A 13 9.98 46.73 -36.22
C THR A 13 8.51 46.48 -35.89
N LEU A 14 7.99 46.88 -34.72
CA LEU A 14 8.22 48.13 -33.98
C LEU A 14 8.50 47.98 -32.45
N PHE A 15 9.08 49.06 -31.92
CA PHE A 15 9.65 49.33 -30.57
C PHE A 15 8.57 49.75 -29.53
N PRO A 16 8.86 50.01 -28.21
CA PRO A 16 10.17 50.39 -27.63
C PRO A 16 10.62 49.80 -26.27
N THR A 17 11.93 49.95 -26.04
CA THR A 17 12.64 49.89 -24.74
C THR A 17 12.86 51.29 -24.15
N PRO A 18 13.18 51.41 -22.84
CA PRO A 18 14.58 51.73 -22.45
C PRO A 18 15.06 50.82 -21.29
N ILE A 19 16.24 50.18 -21.31
CA ILE A 19 17.64 50.66 -21.26
C ILE A 19 18.04 51.37 -19.94
N CYS A 20 18.68 50.60 -19.06
CA CYS A 20 20.01 50.88 -18.43
C CYS A 20 20.36 49.72 -17.44
N ALA A 21 21.59 49.29 -17.17
CA ALA A 21 22.84 49.06 -17.91
C ALA A 21 23.95 48.73 -16.88
N ARG A 22 24.77 47.68 -17.11
CA ARG A 22 26.02 47.33 -16.37
C ARG A 22 25.88 46.94 -14.87
N ASP A 23 26.72 46.12 -14.24
CA ASP A 23 27.87 45.22 -14.55
C ASP A 23 27.70 43.95 -13.67
N GLY A 24 28.39 42.80 -13.73
CA GLY A 24 29.60 42.35 -14.42
C GLY A 24 30.16 41.08 -13.74
N TYR A 25 29.79 39.91 -14.27
CA TYR A 25 30.43 38.56 -14.16
C TYR A 25 31.37 38.19 -12.98
N LYS A 26 31.11 37.02 -12.35
CA LYS A 26 32.12 35.94 -12.21
C LYS A 26 31.55 34.53 -11.94
N ARG A 27 31.74 33.64 -12.92
CA ARG A 27 31.90 32.16 -12.79
C ARG A 27 33.30 31.87 -12.20
N LEU A 28 33.73 30.70 -11.70
CA LEU A 28 33.19 29.33 -11.54
C LEU A 28 34.16 28.58 -10.58
N SER A 29 33.71 27.55 -9.85
CA SER A 29 34.32 26.19 -9.80
C SER A 29 33.73 25.38 -8.65
N ALA A 30 33.86 24.05 -8.71
CA ALA A 30 33.24 23.10 -7.80
C ALA A 30 34.25 22.07 -7.28
N SER A 31 34.01 21.52 -6.09
CA SER A 31 34.59 20.26 -5.63
C SER A 31 33.60 19.50 -4.74
N SER A 32 33.30 18.25 -5.12
CA SER A 32 32.96 17.07 -4.28
C SER A 32 32.36 17.24 -2.87
N ALA A 33 31.30 16.55 -2.44
CA ALA A 33 30.36 15.61 -3.10
C ALA A 33 29.08 15.55 -2.23
N THR A 34 27.86 15.69 -2.77
CA THR A 34 26.93 14.58 -3.11
C THR A 34 26.76 13.58 -1.95
N VAL A 35 25.61 13.47 -1.28
CA VAL A 35 24.23 13.24 -1.78
C VAL A 35 23.20 14.03 -0.95
N GLY A 36 22.17 14.61 -1.58
CA GLY A 36 21.01 15.16 -0.85
C GLY A 36 20.46 16.52 -1.28
N ALA A 37 20.42 16.84 -2.59
CA ALA A 37 19.83 18.11 -3.07
C ALA A 37 19.31 18.01 -4.52
N SER A 38 18.18 17.30 -4.72
CA SER A 38 17.49 17.31 -6.03
C SER A 38 15.95 17.32 -5.95
N PHE A 39 15.36 17.33 -4.76
CA PHE A 39 13.90 17.41 -4.59
C PHE A 39 13.37 18.85 -4.51
N CYS A 40 14.11 19.78 -3.88
CA CYS A 40 13.64 21.16 -3.64
C CYS A 40 13.73 22.13 -4.84
N ARG A 41 14.26 21.71 -6.01
CA ARG A 41 14.35 22.59 -7.20
C ARG A 41 13.21 22.44 -8.21
N TRP A 42 12.33 21.45 -8.03
CA TRP A 42 11.11 21.32 -8.84
C TRP A 42 9.91 22.02 -8.17
N PHE A 43 9.91 22.09 -6.84
CA PHE A 43 8.81 22.61 -6.01
C PHE A 43 8.56 24.13 -6.11
N VAL A 44 9.41 24.89 -6.81
CA VAL A 44 9.36 26.37 -6.89
C VAL A 44 8.95 26.86 -8.28
N ALA A 45 8.73 25.96 -9.25
CA ALA A 45 8.47 26.32 -10.65
C ALA A 45 6.98 26.38 -11.06
N VAL A 46 6.05 26.20 -10.11
CA VAL A 46 4.60 26.00 -10.40
C VAL A 46 3.70 26.90 -9.53
N MET A 47 4.23 28.00 -8.99
CA MET A 47 3.45 29.02 -8.26
C MET A 47 3.36 30.32 -9.08
N PRO A 48 2.16 30.79 -9.45
CA PRO A 48 1.93 32.19 -9.78
C PRO A 48 2.02 33.02 -8.50
N SER A 49 2.72 34.15 -8.55
CA SER A 49 2.82 35.09 -7.43
C SER A 49 1.56 35.96 -7.30
N SER A 50 0.92 35.94 -6.14
CA SER A 50 0.07 37.04 -5.67
C SER A 50 0.77 37.77 -4.52
N GLU A 51 1.21 39.00 -4.78
CA GLU A 51 1.67 39.92 -3.73
C GLU A 51 0.47 40.56 -3.02
N GLU A 52 0.52 40.67 -1.70
CA GLU A 52 0.08 41.88 -1.00
C GLU A 52 0.80 42.01 0.36
N GLU A 53 0.86 43.24 0.86
CA GLU A 53 1.80 43.70 1.91
C GLU A 53 1.32 43.34 3.35
N SER A 54 2.06 43.44 4.47
CA SER A 54 3.00 44.49 4.90
C SER A 54 3.62 44.18 6.29
N LEU A 55 4.66 44.95 6.69
CA LEU A 55 5.12 45.24 8.08
C LEU A 55 5.60 44.05 8.97
N TRP A 56 6.86 43.97 9.42
CA TRP A 56 7.55 44.93 10.31
C TRP A 56 9.09 44.86 10.25
N LEU A 57 9.75 45.89 10.79
CA LEU A 57 11.21 46.14 10.79
C LEU A 57 11.92 45.77 12.12
N VAL A 58 13.26 45.95 12.14
CA VAL A 58 14.21 45.86 13.29
C VAL A 58 14.70 44.44 13.61
N GLY A 59 16.00 44.14 13.75
CA GLY A 59 17.22 44.93 13.53
C GLY A 59 18.51 44.12 13.79
N SER A 60 19.64 44.55 13.19
CA SER A 60 21.00 44.71 13.78
C SER A 60 21.44 43.79 14.96
N GLU A 61 22.61 43.11 15.01
CA GLU A 61 24.01 43.56 14.88
C GLU A 61 24.96 42.30 14.97
N VAL A 62 26.00 42.06 14.15
CA VAL A 62 27.45 42.51 14.22
C VAL A 62 28.47 41.48 14.79
N ARG A 63 29.68 41.45 14.16
CA ARG A 63 30.96 40.75 14.50
C ARG A 63 31.00 39.21 14.37
N GLY A 64 32.10 38.59 13.93
CA GLY A 64 33.38 39.13 13.43
C GLY A 64 34.57 38.16 13.66
N LEU A 65 35.70 38.41 12.98
CA LEU A 65 36.99 37.65 13.03
C LEU A 65 37.01 36.30 12.28
N GLY A 66 38.09 35.88 11.61
CA GLY A 66 39.32 36.62 11.30
C GLY A 66 40.52 35.76 10.87
N ALA A 67 40.87 35.81 9.58
CA ALA A 67 42.22 35.70 8.98
C ALA A 67 43.10 34.43 9.16
N GLY A 68 43.88 34.11 8.12
CA GLY A 68 44.95 33.11 8.15
C GLY A 68 45.26 32.52 6.77
N ALA A 69 46.19 33.13 6.03
CA ALA A 69 46.61 32.66 4.69
C ALA A 69 48.10 32.30 4.68
N GLN A 70 48.51 31.33 3.84
CA GLN A 70 49.74 31.42 3.03
C GLN A 70 49.86 30.31 1.96
N ASN A 71 50.63 30.61 0.91
CA ASN A 71 50.81 29.81 -0.30
C ASN A 71 52.05 28.89 -0.22
N HIS A 72 52.14 27.88 -1.09
CA HIS A 72 53.24 27.81 -2.07
C HIS A 72 52.99 26.84 -3.25
N HIS A 73 53.53 27.19 -4.42
CA HIS A 73 53.71 26.36 -5.62
C HIS A 73 54.81 25.26 -5.38
N HIS A 74 55.09 24.26 -6.23
CA HIS A 74 54.96 24.12 -7.70
C HIS A 74 55.16 22.65 -8.18
N ARG A 75 55.03 22.47 -9.51
CA ARG A 75 55.64 21.42 -10.40
C ARG A 75 54.81 20.18 -10.78
N GLN A 76 54.84 19.84 -12.07
CA GLN A 76 54.06 18.77 -12.74
C GLN A 76 54.97 17.73 -13.41
N GLN A 77 54.48 16.47 -13.45
CA GLN A 77 54.70 15.41 -14.47
C GLN A 77 56.14 14.84 -14.65
N PRO A 78 56.32 13.54 -15.02
CA PRO A 78 55.58 12.76 -16.03
C PRO A 78 54.81 11.52 -15.51
N GLN A 79 53.83 11.01 -16.29
CA GLN A 79 53.01 9.86 -15.86
C GLN A 79 52.52 8.88 -16.96
N GLN A 80 52.93 9.01 -18.21
CA GLN A 80 52.38 8.19 -19.32
C GLN A 80 53.04 6.81 -19.56
N GLN A 81 54.20 6.50 -18.95
CA GLN A 81 54.85 5.19 -19.14
C GLN A 81 54.39 4.09 -18.17
N GLN A 82 53.69 4.42 -17.07
CA GLN A 82 53.28 3.41 -16.08
C GLN A 82 51.98 2.66 -16.43
N GLN A 83 51.11 3.22 -17.27
CA GLN A 83 49.82 2.58 -17.59
C GLN A 83 49.93 1.40 -18.57
N GLN A 84 50.90 1.37 -19.48
CA GLN A 84 51.06 0.26 -20.43
C GLN A 84 51.61 -1.02 -19.78
N HIS A 85 52.54 -0.91 -18.80
CA HIS A 85 53.04 -2.09 -18.09
C HIS A 85 51.98 -2.77 -17.21
N HIS A 86 51.04 -2.01 -16.62
CA HIS A 86 49.99 -2.57 -15.77
C HIS A 86 48.94 -3.38 -16.56
N HIS A 87 48.63 -2.99 -17.81
CA HIS A 87 47.69 -3.75 -18.63
C HIS A 87 48.26 -5.08 -19.16
N HIS A 88 49.56 -5.17 -19.42
CA HIS A 88 50.18 -6.42 -19.87
C HIS A 88 50.23 -7.48 -18.75
N HIS A 89 50.55 -7.07 -17.52
CA HIS A 89 50.58 -7.99 -16.37
C HIS A 89 49.21 -8.60 -16.04
N HIS A 90 48.13 -7.81 -16.11
CA HIS A 90 46.77 -8.31 -15.87
C HIS A 90 46.30 -9.32 -16.93
N HIS A 91 46.78 -9.20 -18.17
CA HIS A 91 46.39 -10.14 -19.23
C HIS A 91 47.10 -11.49 -19.13
N GLN A 92 48.37 -11.52 -18.68
CA GLN A 92 49.09 -12.77 -18.42
C GLN A 92 48.47 -13.55 -17.25
N GLN A 93 48.17 -12.88 -16.12
CA GLN A 93 47.55 -13.55 -14.96
C GLN A 93 46.19 -14.19 -15.28
N HIS A 94 45.40 -13.60 -16.18
CA HIS A 94 44.14 -14.19 -16.62
C HIS A 94 44.32 -15.44 -17.51
N GLN A 95 45.39 -15.50 -18.32
CA GLN A 95 45.69 -16.69 -19.13
C GLN A 95 46.24 -17.85 -18.28
N GLU A 96 47.09 -17.56 -17.29
CA GLU A 96 47.62 -18.57 -16.36
C GLU A 96 46.50 -19.20 -15.51
N GLN A 97 45.54 -18.41 -15.02
CA GLN A 97 44.38 -18.93 -14.30
C GLN A 97 43.48 -19.82 -15.16
N GLN A 98 43.28 -19.49 -16.45
CA GLN A 98 42.50 -20.35 -17.36
C GLN A 98 43.22 -21.66 -17.68
N GLN A 99 44.55 -21.65 -17.81
CA GLN A 99 45.33 -22.89 -18.00
C GLN A 99 45.29 -23.80 -16.76
N GLN A 100 45.41 -23.24 -15.55
CA GLN A 100 45.25 -24.01 -14.31
C GLN A 100 43.84 -24.63 -14.19
N TYR A 101 42.78 -23.89 -14.55
CA TYR A 101 41.40 -24.39 -14.52
C TYR A 101 41.11 -25.46 -15.58
N THR A 102 41.89 -25.51 -16.66
CA THR A 102 41.76 -26.52 -17.71
C THR A 102 42.50 -27.81 -17.34
N ASN A 103 43.67 -27.70 -16.72
CA ASN A 103 44.45 -28.85 -16.26
C ASN A 103 43.79 -29.60 -15.10
N SER A 104 43.20 -28.89 -14.12
CA SER A 104 42.48 -29.53 -13.00
C SER A 104 41.28 -30.36 -13.48
N ASN A 105 40.55 -29.88 -14.48
CA ASN A 105 39.43 -30.59 -15.10
C ASN A 105 39.88 -31.81 -15.93
N GLN A 106 41.10 -31.86 -16.46
CA GLN A 106 41.63 -33.07 -17.10
C GLN A 106 42.07 -34.11 -16.06
N GLN A 107 42.63 -33.68 -14.93
CA GLN A 107 43.11 -34.57 -13.88
C GLN A 107 41.96 -35.30 -13.16
N GLN A 108 40.88 -34.60 -12.80
CA GLN A 108 39.66 -35.22 -12.25
C GLN A 108 38.94 -36.16 -13.23
N ARG A 109 39.11 -35.97 -14.54
CA ARG A 109 38.52 -36.86 -15.57
C ARG A 109 39.33 -38.13 -15.82
N GLY A 110 40.57 -38.19 -15.35
CA GLY A 110 41.43 -39.38 -15.38
C GLY A 110 41.11 -40.37 -14.25
N GLU A 111 40.95 -39.87 -13.02
CA GLU A 111 40.75 -40.71 -11.83
C GLU A 111 39.39 -41.43 -11.82
N HIS A 112 38.36 -40.86 -12.45
CA HIS A 112 37.03 -41.48 -12.55
C HIS A 112 36.93 -42.64 -13.56
N ARG A 113 38.03 -43.07 -14.20
CA ARG A 113 38.04 -44.18 -15.19
C ARG A 113 38.79 -45.44 -14.76
N THR A 114 39.38 -45.48 -13.57
CA THR A 114 40.23 -46.60 -13.11
C THR A 114 39.66 -47.41 -11.94
N LEU A 115 38.49 -47.04 -11.41
CA LEU A 115 37.81 -47.74 -10.31
C LEU A 115 36.40 -48.21 -10.71
N THR A 116 36.36 -49.18 -11.63
CA THR A 116 35.12 -49.93 -11.94
C THR A 116 35.46 -51.34 -12.40
N GLY A 117 36.01 -52.17 -11.49
CA GLY A 117 36.52 -53.49 -11.87
C GLY A 117 37.12 -54.36 -10.76
N ALA A 118 36.36 -54.63 -9.69
CA ALA A 118 36.63 -55.79 -8.82
C ALA A 118 35.38 -56.15 -7.99
N ARG A 119 34.87 -57.38 -8.15
CA ARG A 119 34.06 -58.07 -7.13
C ARG A 119 35.02 -58.81 -6.21
N LEU A 120 34.86 -58.74 -4.88
CA LEU A 120 35.09 -59.90 -4.02
C LEU A 120 34.51 -59.69 -2.61
N TYR A 121 33.94 -60.79 -2.12
CA TYR A 121 33.43 -61.13 -0.80
C TYR A 121 34.03 -60.45 0.44
N THR A 122 33.18 -60.24 1.45
CA THR A 122 33.57 -60.22 2.87
C THR A 122 32.65 -61.14 3.67
N GLU A 123 33.23 -62.17 4.26
CA GLU A 123 32.65 -62.88 5.41
C GLU A 123 32.76 -61.98 6.65
N GLU A 124 31.81 -62.06 7.59
CA GLU A 124 32.00 -61.55 8.95
C GLU A 124 31.99 -62.69 9.96
N MET A 125 32.86 -62.55 10.95
CA MET A 125 33.33 -63.64 11.81
C MET A 125 32.50 -63.75 13.09
N GLN A 126 32.17 -64.98 13.48
CA GLN A 126 31.40 -65.28 14.69
C GLN A 126 32.19 -65.02 15.97
N THR A 127 31.52 -64.50 17.00
CA THR A 127 31.89 -64.76 18.40
C THR A 127 31.08 -65.94 18.95
N GLN A 128 31.77 -66.88 19.59
CA GLN A 128 31.17 -68.14 20.06
C GLN A 128 30.49 -67.99 21.42
N SER A 129 29.36 -68.67 21.59
CA SER A 129 29.05 -69.34 22.87
C SER A 129 28.40 -70.71 22.63
N THR A 130 28.91 -71.67 23.40
CA THR A 130 28.48 -73.07 23.62
C THR A 130 26.95 -73.28 23.70
N GLY A 131 26.34 -74.40 23.27
CA GLY A 131 26.85 -75.62 22.64
C GLY A 131 25.94 -76.85 22.90
N GLY A 132 25.89 -77.81 21.96
CA GLY A 132 25.46 -79.21 22.20
C GLY A 132 23.99 -79.61 21.94
N GLY A 133 23.80 -80.66 21.10
CA GLY A 133 22.83 -81.74 21.43
C GLY A 133 21.61 -82.03 20.54
N SER A 134 21.82 -82.55 19.32
CA SER A 134 21.17 -83.75 18.72
C SER A 134 19.62 -83.98 18.67
N PRO A 135 19.10 -84.89 17.81
CA PRO A 135 17.81 -84.69 17.13
C PRO A 135 16.68 -85.71 17.44
N SER A 136 15.44 -85.46 16.97
CA SER A 136 14.66 -86.33 16.06
C SER A 136 13.12 -86.07 16.00
N ASN A 137 12.56 -86.29 14.79
CA ASN A 137 11.22 -86.79 14.41
C ASN A 137 9.92 -86.44 15.18
N GLY A 138 8.88 -86.00 14.46
CA GLY A 138 7.46 -86.01 14.88
C GLY A 138 6.50 -85.43 13.83
N ALA A 139 5.32 -86.02 13.63
CA ALA A 139 4.41 -85.71 12.51
C ALA A 139 3.25 -84.73 12.82
N MET A 140 2.79 -84.01 11.77
CA MET A 140 1.41 -83.59 11.39
C MET A 140 0.22 -83.56 12.41
N PRO A 141 -0.87 -82.81 12.14
CA PRO A 141 -0.97 -81.38 11.82
C PRO A 141 -2.10 -80.68 12.62
N VAL A 142 -2.05 -79.36 12.86
CA VAL A 142 -3.21 -78.62 13.41
C VAL A 142 -3.50 -77.34 12.64
N THR A 143 -4.78 -77.17 12.32
CA THR A 143 -5.40 -76.06 11.59
C THR A 143 -5.47 -74.76 12.39
N GLY A 144 -5.35 -73.60 11.72
CA GLY A 144 -5.90 -72.35 12.28
C GLY A 144 -5.21 -71.05 11.84
N GLN A 145 -5.80 -70.37 10.86
CA GLN A 145 -5.92 -68.90 10.75
C GLN A 145 -4.74 -68.01 11.23
N SER A 146 -4.02 -67.39 10.29
CA SER A 146 -4.02 -65.92 10.07
C SER A 146 -2.90 -65.50 9.12
N ALA A 147 -3.26 -65.12 7.89
CA ALA A 147 -2.34 -64.57 6.90
C ALA A 147 -3.05 -63.47 6.08
N ALA A 148 -3.42 -62.37 6.75
CA ALA A 148 -4.15 -61.27 6.10
C ALA A 148 -3.92 -59.84 6.66
N VAL A 149 -3.12 -59.65 7.73
CA VAL A 149 -3.07 -58.36 8.47
C VAL A 149 -1.74 -57.59 8.30
N ALA A 150 -0.66 -58.22 7.87
CA ALA A 150 0.70 -57.64 7.93
C ALA A 150 1.05 -56.60 6.83
N ILE A 151 0.14 -56.28 5.90
CA ILE A 151 0.44 -55.36 4.77
C ILE A 151 -0.08 -53.93 5.07
N GLY A 152 -1.00 -53.76 6.04
CA GLY A 152 -1.58 -52.45 6.38
C GLY A 152 -0.72 -51.58 7.30
N SER A 153 0.00 -52.17 8.26
CA SER A 153 0.78 -51.40 9.25
C SER A 153 2.02 -50.77 8.61
N SER A 154 2.80 -51.55 7.84
CA SER A 154 4.07 -51.09 7.28
C SER A 154 3.96 -49.80 6.45
N ALA A 155 2.86 -49.59 5.73
CA ALA A 155 2.65 -48.37 4.95
C ALA A 155 2.28 -47.15 5.84
N ALA A 156 1.56 -47.37 6.94
CA ALA A 156 1.27 -46.33 7.93
C ALA A 156 2.52 -45.98 8.75
N ASP A 157 3.26 -47.00 9.21
CA ASP A 157 4.53 -46.84 9.94
C ASP A 157 5.58 -46.11 9.08
N LEU A 158 5.66 -46.43 7.78
CA LEU A 158 6.51 -45.71 6.80
C LEU A 158 6.06 -44.25 6.61
N ALA A 159 4.76 -43.99 6.46
CA ALA A 159 4.24 -42.63 6.31
C ALA A 159 4.44 -41.79 7.58
N GLU A 160 4.32 -42.39 8.77
CA GLU A 160 4.58 -41.74 10.05
C GLU A 160 6.07 -41.44 10.23
N HIS A 161 6.96 -42.38 9.89
CA HIS A 161 8.40 -42.11 9.85
C HIS A 161 8.79 -41.05 8.82
N GLU A 162 8.18 -41.03 7.62
CA GLU A 162 8.42 -39.97 6.63
C GLU A 162 7.90 -38.60 7.10
N LEU A 163 6.79 -38.55 7.85
CA LEU A 163 6.28 -37.32 8.47
C LEU A 163 7.20 -36.81 9.60
N ILE A 164 7.75 -37.70 10.42
CA ILE A 164 8.70 -37.36 11.49
C ILE A 164 10.02 -36.84 10.89
N ASP A 165 10.57 -37.55 9.90
CA ASP A 165 11.74 -37.10 9.14
C ASP A 165 11.48 -35.74 8.46
N ALA A 166 10.30 -35.56 7.85
CA ALA A 166 9.93 -34.30 7.22
C ALA A 166 9.90 -33.14 8.24
N ALA A 167 9.24 -33.32 9.38
CA ALA A 167 9.17 -32.30 10.44
C ALA A 167 10.56 -31.94 10.99
N GLY A 168 11.40 -32.92 11.31
CA GLY A 168 12.77 -32.68 11.78
C GLY A 168 13.63 -31.92 10.76
N ASN A 169 13.41 -32.17 9.46
CA ASN A 169 14.09 -31.43 8.39
C ASN A 169 13.56 -29.99 8.22
N VAL A 170 12.27 -29.69 8.49
CA VAL A 170 11.75 -28.30 8.54
C VAL A 170 12.45 -27.51 9.65
N ASP A 171 12.53 -28.09 10.85
CA ASP A 171 13.10 -27.46 12.03
C ASP A 171 14.60 -27.17 11.86
N LEU A 172 15.37 -28.14 11.37
CA LEU A 172 16.80 -27.98 11.08
C LEU A 172 17.02 -26.87 10.06
N LEU A 173 16.21 -26.83 9.00
CA LEU A 173 16.27 -25.78 7.99
C LEU A 173 15.92 -24.40 8.58
N GLY A 174 14.95 -24.36 9.51
CA GLY A 174 14.59 -23.21 10.33
C GLY A 174 15.77 -22.64 11.11
N GLN A 175 16.45 -23.50 11.86
CA GLN A 175 17.63 -23.15 12.67
C GLN A 175 18.79 -22.64 11.81
N PHE A 176 19.10 -23.33 10.70
CA PHE A 176 20.12 -22.89 9.74
C PHE A 176 19.89 -21.45 9.24
N HIS A 177 18.64 -21.12 8.87
CA HIS A 177 18.30 -19.76 8.43
C HIS A 177 18.46 -18.72 9.56
N ASP A 178 17.96 -19.03 10.77
CA ASP A 178 18.07 -18.13 11.91
C ASP A 178 19.55 -17.85 12.26
N ASP A 179 20.43 -18.86 12.20
CA ASP A 179 21.86 -18.70 12.47
C ASP A 179 22.62 -17.99 11.34
N ALA A 180 22.32 -18.31 10.07
CA ALA A 180 22.83 -17.59 8.91
C ALA A 180 22.50 -16.09 8.98
N MET A 181 21.28 -15.75 9.40
CA MET A 181 20.81 -14.37 9.59
C MET A 181 21.40 -13.69 10.82
N LYS A 182 21.61 -14.39 11.95
CA LYS A 182 22.37 -13.87 13.11
C LYS A 182 23.79 -13.48 12.70
N GLN A 183 24.48 -14.33 11.93
CA GLN A 183 25.82 -14.04 11.41
C GLN A 183 25.82 -12.90 10.38
N ALA A 184 24.81 -12.86 9.49
CA ALA A 184 24.63 -11.75 8.52
C ALA A 184 24.43 -10.38 9.20
N GLY A 185 23.92 -10.38 10.44
CA GLY A 185 23.70 -9.20 11.25
C GLY A 185 22.55 -8.31 10.74
N VAL A 186 22.35 -7.20 11.44
CA VAL A 186 21.35 -6.18 11.11
C VAL A 186 22.06 -4.87 10.76
N GLY A 187 21.65 -4.23 9.67
CA GLY A 187 22.25 -2.98 9.23
C GLY A 187 21.55 -2.37 8.02
N TYR A 188 22.34 -1.79 7.13
CA TYR A 188 21.86 -1.03 5.98
C TYR A 188 21.02 -1.86 4.98
N PHE A 189 21.20 -3.19 4.91
CA PHE A 189 20.36 -4.05 4.08
C PHE A 189 18.90 -4.05 4.56
N GLN A 190 18.65 -4.28 5.85
CA GLN A 190 17.30 -4.30 6.40
C GLN A 190 16.64 -2.92 6.32
N ALA A 191 17.40 -1.84 6.50
CA ALA A 191 16.90 -0.47 6.28
C ALA A 191 16.42 -0.25 4.84
N LEU A 192 17.21 -0.68 3.85
CA LEU A 192 16.85 -0.55 2.43
C LEU A 192 15.69 -1.47 2.03
N ALA A 193 15.64 -2.69 2.57
CA ALA A 193 14.53 -3.61 2.38
C ALA A 193 13.24 -3.03 2.94
N ALA A 194 13.25 -2.54 4.19
CA ALA A 194 12.11 -1.90 4.82
C ALA A 194 11.66 -0.62 4.09
N LEU A 195 12.58 0.14 3.48
CA LEU A 195 12.23 1.31 2.66
C LEU A 195 11.43 0.92 1.40
N TYR A 196 11.95 0.04 0.54
CA TYR A 196 11.28 -0.30 -0.72
C TYR A 196 10.01 -1.12 -0.51
N VAL A 197 10.01 -2.01 0.48
CA VAL A 197 8.83 -2.81 0.85
C VAL A 197 7.81 -1.95 1.61
N GLY A 198 8.28 -0.95 2.37
CA GLY A 198 7.42 0.08 2.97
C GLY A 198 6.75 0.96 1.93
N LEU A 199 7.42 1.32 0.83
CA LEU A 199 6.79 2.01 -0.30
C LEU A 199 5.68 1.18 -0.98
N CYS A 200 5.76 -0.16 -0.93
CA CYS A 200 4.67 -1.03 -1.41
C CYS A 200 3.43 -0.91 -0.52
N LEU A 201 3.60 -0.90 0.81
CA LEU A 201 2.49 -0.70 1.75
C LEU A 201 1.97 0.75 1.76
N ALA A 202 2.85 1.72 1.50
CA ALA A 202 2.45 3.10 1.30
C ALA A 202 1.53 3.22 0.08
N ALA A 203 1.84 2.53 -1.03
CA ALA A 203 0.98 2.48 -2.22
C ALA A 203 -0.39 1.83 -1.93
N ASP A 204 -0.45 0.72 -1.20
CA ASP A 204 -1.71 0.09 -0.75
C ASP A 204 -2.56 1.05 0.11
N THR A 205 -1.91 1.78 1.00
CA THR A 205 -2.57 2.76 1.87
C THR A 205 -3.07 3.97 1.05
N VAL A 206 -2.29 4.44 0.07
CA VAL A 206 -2.70 5.50 -0.87
C VAL A 206 -3.91 5.07 -1.69
N GLU A 207 -3.88 3.90 -2.34
CA GLU A 207 -5.00 3.40 -3.16
C GLU A 207 -6.30 3.25 -2.33
N PHE A 208 -6.17 2.85 -1.06
CA PHE A 208 -7.30 2.74 -0.14
C PHE A 208 -7.92 4.09 0.24
N PHE A 209 -7.12 5.16 0.41
CA PHE A 209 -7.61 6.51 0.74
C PHE A 209 -7.87 7.41 -0.47
N VAL A 210 -7.57 6.98 -1.71
CA VAL A 210 -7.66 7.86 -2.89
C VAL A 210 -9.11 8.24 -3.24
N VAL A 211 -10.06 7.31 -3.05
CA VAL A 211 -11.44 7.44 -3.55
C VAL A 211 -12.22 8.61 -2.90
N PRO A 212 -12.24 8.79 -1.56
CA PRO A 212 -12.94 9.91 -0.93
C PRO A 212 -12.48 11.30 -1.41
N TYR A 213 -11.21 11.46 -1.77
CA TYR A 213 -10.67 12.75 -2.23
C TYR A 213 -11.01 13.07 -3.69
N ILE A 214 -11.07 12.07 -4.56
CA ILE A 214 -11.40 12.29 -5.99
C ILE A 214 -12.89 12.36 -6.28
N LEU A 215 -13.73 11.75 -5.42
CA LEU A 215 -15.14 11.51 -5.71
C LEU A 215 -15.89 12.78 -6.16
N PRO A 216 -15.80 13.95 -5.51
CA PRO A 216 -16.60 15.10 -5.90
C PRO A 216 -16.21 15.71 -7.25
N SER A 217 -14.92 15.67 -7.63
CA SER A 217 -14.48 16.15 -8.94
C SER A 217 -14.77 15.16 -10.06
N ALA A 218 -14.60 13.85 -9.79
CA ALA A 218 -14.91 12.77 -10.72
C ALA A 218 -16.43 12.64 -10.96
N GLU A 219 -17.25 12.94 -9.96
CA GLU A 219 -18.72 12.98 -10.04
C GLU A 219 -19.20 13.95 -11.13
N VAL A 220 -18.66 15.17 -11.14
CA VAL A 220 -19.00 16.22 -12.11
C VAL A 220 -18.50 15.91 -13.51
N GLU A 221 -17.31 15.31 -13.66
CA GLU A 221 -16.71 15.05 -14.97
C GLU A 221 -17.25 13.77 -15.63
N LEU A 222 -17.56 12.73 -14.84
CA LEU A 222 -18.03 11.44 -15.34
C LEU A 222 -19.56 11.27 -15.25
N CYS A 223 -20.29 12.32 -14.85
CA CYS A 223 -21.74 12.31 -14.58
C CYS A 223 -22.19 11.16 -13.64
N ILE A 224 -21.54 10.98 -12.48
CA ILE A 224 -21.81 9.83 -11.58
C ILE A 224 -23.11 10.05 -10.80
N GLU A 225 -24.07 9.13 -10.96
CA GLU A 225 -25.33 9.15 -10.19
C GLU A 225 -25.13 8.75 -8.70
N ASP A 226 -26.00 9.22 -7.79
CA ASP A 226 -25.91 8.94 -6.34
C ASP A 226 -25.88 7.45 -5.98
N ASN A 227 -26.61 6.63 -6.75
CA ASN A 227 -26.65 5.17 -6.64
C ASN A 227 -25.31 4.49 -7.03
N GLU A 228 -24.49 5.13 -7.87
CA GLU A 228 -23.22 4.64 -8.40
C GLU A 228 -22.01 5.12 -7.57
N LYS A 229 -22.11 6.22 -6.83
CA LYS A 229 -21.04 6.76 -5.96
C LYS A 229 -20.47 5.69 -5.01
N GLY A 230 -21.34 4.90 -4.37
CA GLY A 230 -20.93 3.83 -3.44
C GLY A 230 -20.14 2.71 -4.10
N TRP A 231 -20.35 2.42 -5.39
CA TRP A 231 -19.66 1.34 -6.09
C TRP A 231 -18.17 1.62 -6.30
N LEU A 232 -17.76 2.89 -6.40
CA LEU A 232 -16.36 3.27 -6.62
C LEU A 232 -15.44 2.90 -5.44
N GLY A 233 -15.93 3.01 -4.21
CA GLY A 233 -15.23 2.49 -3.03
C GLY A 233 -15.24 0.95 -3.02
N ASN A 234 -16.41 0.36 -3.24
CA ASN A 234 -16.64 -1.09 -3.12
C ASN A 234 -15.81 -1.91 -4.13
N ILE A 235 -15.67 -1.44 -5.38
CA ILE A 235 -14.89 -2.13 -6.41
C ILE A 235 -13.39 -2.18 -6.06
N THR A 236 -12.89 -1.13 -5.41
CA THR A 236 -11.50 -1.03 -4.94
C THR A 236 -11.25 -2.03 -3.82
N LEU A 237 -12.16 -2.15 -2.84
CA LEU A 237 -12.08 -3.17 -1.80
C LEU A 237 -12.14 -4.60 -2.36
N MET A 238 -12.99 -4.85 -3.36
CA MET A 238 -13.09 -6.14 -4.04
C MET A 238 -11.79 -6.52 -4.77
N GLY A 239 -11.20 -5.56 -5.51
CA GLY A 239 -9.91 -5.73 -6.17
C GLY A 239 -8.79 -6.04 -5.17
N LEU A 240 -8.71 -5.29 -4.07
CA LEU A 240 -7.73 -5.53 -2.99
C LEU A 240 -7.87 -6.94 -2.39
N ALA A 241 -9.10 -7.42 -2.15
CA ALA A 241 -9.36 -8.76 -1.62
C ALA A 241 -8.87 -9.86 -2.57
N LEU A 242 -9.27 -9.78 -3.85
CA LEU A 242 -8.87 -10.76 -4.86
C LEU A 242 -7.35 -10.71 -5.12
N GLY A 243 -6.77 -9.52 -5.11
CA GLY A 243 -5.32 -9.31 -5.28
C GLY A 243 -4.50 -9.98 -4.17
N GLY A 244 -4.96 -9.87 -2.92
CA GLY A 244 -4.34 -10.55 -1.78
C GLY A 244 -4.30 -12.07 -1.94
N ILE A 245 -5.39 -12.68 -2.40
CA ILE A 245 -5.47 -14.13 -2.66
C ILE A 245 -4.55 -14.53 -3.82
N CYS A 246 -4.68 -13.86 -4.98
CA CYS A 246 -3.95 -14.22 -6.20
C CYS A 246 -2.43 -14.04 -6.04
N TRP A 247 -1.97 -12.88 -5.57
CA TRP A 247 -0.54 -12.61 -5.41
C TRP A 247 0.05 -13.27 -4.17
N GLY A 248 -0.76 -13.48 -3.11
CA GLY A 248 -0.36 -14.27 -1.94
C GLY A 248 0.03 -15.69 -2.35
N GLY A 249 -0.86 -16.39 -3.06
CA GLY A 249 -0.56 -17.73 -3.59
C GLY A 249 0.59 -17.78 -4.61
N LEU A 250 0.81 -16.69 -5.36
CA LEU A 250 1.94 -16.61 -6.29
C LEU A 250 3.29 -16.38 -5.56
N GLY A 251 3.27 -15.66 -4.43
CA GLY A 251 4.42 -15.39 -3.57
C GLY A 251 5.12 -16.62 -3.04
N ASP A 252 4.35 -17.67 -2.77
CA ASP A 252 4.85 -18.97 -2.34
C ASP A 252 5.44 -19.81 -3.49
N ARG A 253 5.17 -19.44 -4.76
CA ARG A 253 5.66 -20.17 -5.95
C ARG A 253 6.79 -19.51 -6.73
N LEU A 254 6.65 -18.24 -7.06
CA LEU A 254 7.63 -17.55 -7.90
C LEU A 254 8.76 -16.96 -7.05
N GLY A 255 8.49 -16.72 -5.77
CA GLY A 255 9.31 -15.95 -4.85
C GLY A 255 8.62 -14.65 -4.45
N ARG A 256 9.05 -14.09 -3.33
CA ARG A 256 8.41 -12.95 -2.67
C ARG A 256 8.69 -11.68 -3.46
N ARG A 257 9.96 -11.42 -3.78
CA ARG A 257 10.37 -10.26 -4.59
C ARG A 257 9.75 -10.33 -5.98
N ARG A 258 9.82 -11.47 -6.66
CA ARG A 258 9.27 -11.60 -8.02
C ARG A 258 7.77 -11.31 -8.07
N SER A 259 7.01 -11.89 -7.14
CA SER A 259 5.55 -11.68 -7.07
C SER A 259 5.20 -10.26 -6.66
N LEU A 260 5.98 -9.64 -5.76
CA LEU A 260 5.75 -8.26 -5.31
C LEU A 260 6.08 -7.27 -6.44
N LEU A 261 7.14 -7.52 -7.21
CA LEU A 261 7.50 -6.72 -8.39
C LEU A 261 6.39 -6.77 -9.45
N SER A 262 5.82 -7.95 -9.75
CA SER A 262 4.71 -8.07 -10.69
C SER A 262 3.42 -7.41 -10.17
N ALA A 263 3.10 -7.57 -8.88
CA ALA A 263 1.95 -6.95 -8.24
C ALA A 263 2.02 -5.40 -8.32
N MET A 264 3.17 -4.82 -7.95
CA MET A 264 3.38 -3.36 -8.01
C MET A 264 3.45 -2.84 -9.45
N SER A 265 3.97 -3.63 -10.41
CA SER A 265 3.97 -3.25 -11.83
C SER A 265 2.55 -3.18 -12.41
N VAL A 266 1.69 -4.15 -12.05
CA VAL A 266 0.27 -4.15 -12.45
C VAL A 266 -0.46 -2.94 -11.85
N HIS A 267 -0.28 -2.68 -10.55
CA HIS A 267 -0.86 -1.51 -9.89
C HIS A 267 -0.39 -0.19 -10.53
N ALA A 268 0.92 0.02 -10.71
CA ALA A 268 1.45 1.24 -11.31
C ALA A 268 0.96 1.46 -12.75
N LEU A 269 0.85 0.40 -13.54
CA LEU A 269 0.30 0.48 -14.90
C LEU A 269 -1.19 0.88 -14.86
N PHE A 270 -2.02 0.15 -14.14
CA PHE A 270 -3.47 0.39 -14.15
C PHE A 270 -3.90 1.64 -13.39
N SER A 271 -3.17 2.05 -12.34
CA SER A 271 -3.41 3.32 -11.66
C SER A 271 -3.06 4.51 -12.57
N GLY A 272 -1.96 4.41 -13.33
CA GLY A 272 -1.61 5.38 -14.38
C GLY A 272 -2.61 5.41 -15.53
N VAL A 273 -3.13 4.26 -15.98
CA VAL A 273 -4.20 4.18 -17.00
C VAL A 273 -5.50 4.79 -16.49
N ALA A 274 -5.89 4.52 -15.24
CA ALA A 274 -7.11 5.06 -14.64
C ALA A 274 -7.16 6.59 -14.63
N THR A 275 -6.01 7.26 -14.59
CA THR A 275 -5.85 8.72 -14.71
C THR A 275 -6.20 9.30 -16.10
N PHE A 276 -6.49 8.46 -17.09
CA PHE A 276 -6.87 8.90 -18.44
C PHE A 276 -8.16 8.22 -18.94
N MET A 277 -8.99 7.69 -18.03
CA MET A 277 -10.23 7.00 -18.39
C MET A 277 -11.41 7.97 -18.49
N PRO A 278 -11.98 8.20 -19.68
CA PRO A 278 -12.97 9.27 -19.91
C PRO A 278 -14.42 8.87 -19.58
N THR A 279 -14.67 7.64 -19.12
CA THR A 279 -16.01 7.18 -18.75
C THR A 279 -15.99 6.37 -17.46
N TYR A 280 -17.04 6.50 -16.65
CA TYR A 280 -17.19 5.81 -15.36
C TYR A 280 -16.89 4.30 -15.45
N GLY A 281 -17.48 3.57 -16.41
CA GLY A 281 -17.22 2.14 -16.57
C GLY A 281 -15.76 1.77 -16.87
N THR A 282 -15.08 2.56 -17.72
CA THR A 282 -13.64 2.35 -18.00
C THR A 282 -12.76 2.69 -16.80
N PHE A 283 -13.13 3.75 -16.06
CA PHE A 283 -12.45 4.20 -14.86
C PHE A 283 -12.55 3.16 -13.73
N MET A 284 -13.76 2.66 -13.48
CA MET A 284 -14.06 1.56 -12.55
C MET A 284 -13.26 0.30 -12.87
N THR A 285 -13.17 -0.07 -14.15
CA THR A 285 -12.40 -1.25 -14.59
C THR A 285 -10.90 -1.06 -14.35
N ALA A 286 -10.35 0.10 -14.69
CA ALA A 286 -8.94 0.41 -14.45
C ALA A 286 -8.60 0.46 -12.94
N ARG A 287 -9.48 1.05 -12.11
CA ARG A 287 -9.37 1.02 -10.64
C ARG A 287 -9.43 -0.39 -10.07
N PHE A 288 -10.34 -1.25 -10.55
CA PHE A 288 -10.37 -2.66 -10.15
C PHE A 288 -9.04 -3.37 -10.45
N CYS A 289 -8.49 -3.20 -11.65
CA CYS A 289 -7.22 -3.81 -12.03
C CYS A 289 -6.02 -3.23 -11.25
N SER A 290 -6.05 -1.93 -10.92
CA SER A 290 -5.07 -1.29 -10.03
C SER A 290 -5.09 -1.88 -8.63
N ALA A 291 -6.29 -1.98 -8.03
CA ALA A 291 -6.52 -2.59 -6.72
C ALA A 291 -6.14 -4.07 -6.66
N LEU A 292 -6.44 -4.83 -7.73
CA LEU A 292 -6.02 -6.23 -7.91
C LEU A 292 -4.49 -6.38 -7.93
N GLY A 293 -3.77 -5.40 -8.50
CA GLY A 293 -2.32 -5.30 -8.39
C GLY A 293 -1.88 -5.06 -6.95
N VAL A 294 -2.36 -3.98 -6.31
CA VAL A 294 -1.80 -3.53 -5.03
C VAL A 294 -2.18 -4.39 -3.84
N GLY A 295 -3.31 -5.10 -3.89
CA GLY A 295 -3.76 -6.01 -2.80
C GLY A 295 -2.77 -7.15 -2.49
N GLY A 296 -1.88 -7.49 -3.43
CA GLY A 296 -0.78 -8.41 -3.21
C GLY A 296 0.34 -7.88 -2.31
N SER A 297 0.42 -6.56 -2.12
CA SER A 297 1.49 -5.93 -1.33
C SER A 297 1.51 -6.45 0.10
N LEU A 298 0.36 -6.53 0.78
CA LEU A 298 0.24 -6.86 2.19
C LEU A 298 0.89 -8.22 2.53
N PRO A 299 0.43 -9.37 1.99
CA PRO A 299 1.05 -10.66 2.33
C PRO A 299 2.54 -10.74 1.94
N LEU A 300 2.90 -10.20 0.78
CA LEU A 300 4.25 -10.31 0.23
C LEU A 300 5.27 -9.43 0.95
N ALA A 301 4.88 -8.21 1.32
CA ALA A 301 5.74 -7.24 2.00
C ALA A 301 6.15 -7.73 3.39
N PHE A 302 5.15 -8.15 4.17
CA PHE A 302 5.37 -8.67 5.52
C PHE A 302 6.16 -9.99 5.49
N ALA A 303 5.85 -10.92 4.58
CA ALA A 303 6.62 -12.15 4.42
C ALA A 303 8.08 -11.88 4.01
N TYR A 304 8.32 -11.03 3.00
CA TYR A 304 9.67 -10.70 2.54
C TYR A 304 10.53 -10.09 3.66
N LEU A 305 10.01 -9.09 4.38
CA LEU A 305 10.79 -8.41 5.42
C LEU A 305 11.03 -9.33 6.63
N ALA A 306 10.02 -10.12 7.04
CA ALA A 306 10.16 -11.09 8.11
C ALA A 306 11.24 -12.15 7.84
N GLU A 307 11.36 -12.58 6.58
CA GLU A 307 12.36 -13.55 6.10
C GLU A 307 13.75 -12.92 5.85
N CYS A 308 13.85 -11.59 5.86
CA CYS A 308 15.11 -10.85 5.74
C CYS A 308 15.65 -10.32 7.09
N CYS A 309 14.98 -10.65 8.20
CA CYS A 309 15.24 -10.06 9.51
C CYS A 309 15.47 -11.14 10.59
N PRO A 310 16.57 -11.08 11.37
CA PRO A 310 16.79 -12.00 12.50
C PRO A 310 15.66 -11.92 13.52
N ARG A 311 15.23 -13.09 14.04
CA ARG A 311 14.10 -13.28 14.98
C ARG A 311 14.02 -12.26 16.12
N SER A 312 15.15 -11.88 16.71
CA SER A 312 15.24 -10.91 17.82
C SER A 312 14.90 -9.47 17.45
N THR A 313 15.11 -9.08 16.18
CA THR A 313 14.85 -7.71 15.69
C THR A 313 13.66 -7.62 14.73
N ARG A 314 13.09 -8.77 14.34
CA ARG A 314 11.96 -8.89 13.42
C ARG A 314 10.76 -8.03 13.83
N GLY A 315 10.43 -7.99 15.12
CA GLY A 315 9.39 -7.09 15.67
C GLY A 315 9.61 -5.61 15.32
N LYS A 316 10.82 -5.09 15.57
CA LYS A 316 11.20 -3.71 15.29
C LYS A 316 11.05 -3.36 13.80
N TRP A 317 11.56 -4.21 12.92
CA TRP A 317 11.48 -3.98 11.47
C TRP A 317 10.06 -4.02 10.94
N ILE A 318 9.21 -4.89 11.50
CA ILE A 318 7.81 -5.03 11.11
C ILE A 318 6.97 -3.85 11.63
N GLY A 319 7.24 -3.32 12.82
CA GLY A 319 6.62 -2.06 13.29
C GLY A 319 6.99 -0.84 12.45
N MET A 320 8.25 -0.74 12.00
CA MET A 320 8.66 0.30 11.05
C MET A 320 8.02 0.12 9.66
N LEU A 321 7.82 -1.12 9.20
CA LEU A 321 7.09 -1.43 7.97
C LEU A 321 5.62 -1.00 8.04
N VAL A 322 4.95 -1.26 9.17
CA VAL A 322 3.57 -0.79 9.44
C VAL A 322 3.51 0.74 9.45
N GLY A 323 4.46 1.41 10.10
CA GLY A 323 4.57 2.88 10.08
C GLY A 323 4.83 3.44 8.68
N ALA A 324 5.56 2.74 7.82
CA ALA A 324 5.77 3.12 6.42
C ALA A 324 4.48 3.05 5.58
N GLY A 325 3.56 2.13 5.89
CA GLY A 325 2.21 2.12 5.31
C GLY A 325 1.43 3.38 5.67
N ALA A 326 1.37 3.73 6.95
CA ALA A 326 0.68 4.93 7.43
C ALA A 326 1.28 6.25 6.92
N LEU A 327 2.60 6.29 6.66
CA LEU A 327 3.23 7.41 5.93
C LEU A 327 2.67 7.57 4.50
N GLY A 328 2.18 6.50 3.86
CA GLY A 328 1.42 6.57 2.62
C GLY A 328 0.07 7.28 2.79
N GLY A 329 -0.63 7.06 3.90
CA GLY A 329 -1.86 7.79 4.24
C GLY A 329 -1.59 9.28 4.49
N VAL A 330 -0.52 9.62 5.23
CA VAL A 330 -0.07 11.01 5.40
C VAL A 330 0.28 11.63 4.04
N TYR A 331 0.96 10.90 3.16
CA TYR A 331 1.28 11.35 1.82
C TYR A 331 0.02 11.62 0.98
N ALA A 332 -0.97 10.73 1.00
CA ALA A 332 -2.24 10.93 0.29
C ALA A 332 -2.99 12.17 0.80
N ALA A 333 -3.10 12.36 2.12
CA ALA A 333 -3.78 13.51 2.70
C ALA A 333 -3.07 14.84 2.37
N LEU A 334 -1.75 14.94 2.55
CA LEU A 334 -1.00 16.16 2.23
C LEU A 334 -1.00 16.47 0.73
N LEU A 335 -1.01 15.44 -0.12
CA LEU A 335 -1.09 15.59 -1.56
C LEU A 335 -2.49 16.03 -2.01
N ALA A 336 -3.55 15.52 -1.38
CA ALA A 336 -4.92 15.93 -1.65
C ALA A 336 -5.08 17.42 -1.30
N TRP A 337 -4.59 17.84 -0.13
CA TRP A 337 -4.66 19.23 0.33
C TRP A 337 -3.93 20.21 -0.60
N ALA A 338 -2.85 19.76 -1.25
CA ALA A 338 -2.06 20.59 -2.15
C ALA A 338 -2.56 20.61 -3.61
N VAL A 339 -3.48 19.72 -4.00
CA VAL A 339 -3.84 19.48 -5.42
C VAL A 339 -5.34 19.50 -5.69
N VAL A 340 -6.17 19.03 -4.74
CA VAL A 340 -7.62 18.89 -4.89
C VAL A 340 -8.31 20.16 -4.40
N PRO A 341 -9.27 20.74 -5.16
CA PRO A 341 -10.03 21.90 -4.74
C PRO A 341 -10.82 21.63 -3.46
N THR A 342 -10.83 22.59 -2.54
CA THR A 342 -11.47 22.42 -1.22
C THR A 342 -12.93 22.85 -1.17
N THR A 343 -13.40 23.64 -2.14
CA THR A 343 -14.82 24.03 -2.30
C THR A 343 -15.39 23.52 -3.63
N GLY A 344 -16.70 23.26 -3.68
CA GLY A 344 -17.35 22.77 -4.90
C GLY A 344 -17.39 23.80 -6.03
N GLU A 345 -17.37 25.10 -5.73
CA GLU A 345 -17.27 26.13 -6.76
C GLU A 345 -15.95 25.99 -7.55
N MET A 346 -14.83 25.77 -6.83
CA MET A 346 -13.54 25.50 -7.45
C MET A 346 -13.58 24.19 -8.27
N VAL A 347 -14.26 23.14 -7.79
CA VAL A 347 -14.46 21.89 -8.56
C VAL A 347 -15.11 22.16 -9.93
N VAL A 348 -16.21 22.93 -9.97
CA VAL A 348 -16.94 23.21 -11.22
C VAL A 348 -16.21 24.20 -12.13
N LEU A 349 -15.41 25.11 -11.55
CA LEU A 349 -14.54 26.00 -12.33
C LEU A 349 -13.35 25.26 -12.94
N GLU A 350 -12.66 24.41 -12.18
CA GLU A 350 -11.50 23.65 -12.65
C GLU A 350 -11.86 22.54 -13.66
N ASN A 351 -13.03 21.89 -13.55
CA ASN A 351 -13.48 20.87 -14.51
C ASN A 351 -13.76 21.41 -15.93
N LYS A 352 -13.58 22.72 -16.17
CA LYS A 352 -13.54 23.29 -17.54
C LYS A 352 -12.20 23.09 -18.23
N GLU A 353 -11.13 22.78 -17.48
CA GLU A 353 -9.82 22.43 -18.02
C GLU A 353 -9.82 20.97 -18.49
N HIS A 354 -9.16 20.68 -19.61
CA HIS A 354 -9.03 19.29 -20.13
C HIS A 354 -8.21 18.33 -19.23
N PHE A 355 -7.69 18.79 -18.09
CA PHE A 355 -6.92 17.98 -17.14
C PHE A 355 -7.14 18.40 -15.68
N SER A 356 -8.35 18.08 -15.21
CA SER A 356 -8.90 18.33 -13.88
C SER A 356 -7.99 17.94 -12.70
N ALA A 357 -8.20 18.55 -11.53
CA ALA A 357 -7.38 18.31 -10.33
C ALA A 357 -7.28 16.86 -9.90
N TRP A 358 -8.38 16.11 -9.96
CA TRP A 358 -8.40 14.71 -9.55
C TRP A 358 -7.52 13.81 -10.43
N HIS A 359 -7.39 14.11 -11.73
CA HIS A 359 -6.42 13.45 -12.61
C HIS A 359 -4.98 13.73 -12.18
N ARG A 360 -4.64 14.99 -11.86
CA ARG A 360 -3.31 15.38 -11.35
C ARG A 360 -2.99 14.65 -10.04
N PHE A 361 -3.95 14.58 -9.12
CA PHE A 361 -3.84 13.86 -7.86
C PHE A 361 -3.58 12.36 -8.08
N LEU A 362 -4.38 11.68 -8.92
CA LEU A 362 -4.19 10.26 -9.24
C LEU A 362 -2.81 9.95 -9.85
N LEU A 363 -2.31 10.82 -10.75
CA LEU A 363 -0.98 10.64 -11.33
C LEU A 363 0.12 10.67 -10.26
N LEU A 364 0.00 11.58 -9.30
CA LEU A 364 0.95 11.74 -8.20
C LEU A 364 0.82 10.59 -7.17
N CYS A 365 -0.39 10.10 -6.90
CA CYS A 365 -0.63 8.89 -6.11
C CYS A 365 0.08 7.63 -6.65
N CYS A 366 0.42 7.57 -7.94
CA CYS A 366 1.17 6.46 -8.54
C CYS A 366 2.68 6.49 -8.19
N LEU A 367 3.23 7.61 -7.68
CA LEU A 367 4.67 7.77 -7.44
C LEU A 367 5.26 6.77 -6.42
N PRO A 368 4.63 6.47 -5.27
CA PRO A 368 5.13 5.45 -4.35
C PRO A 368 5.23 4.06 -5.00
N ALA A 369 4.26 3.68 -5.83
CA ALA A 369 4.23 2.40 -6.54
C ALA A 369 5.34 2.29 -7.61
N LEU A 370 5.61 3.36 -8.35
CA LEU A 370 6.71 3.44 -9.31
C LEU A 370 8.07 3.35 -8.60
N CYS A 371 8.25 4.11 -7.52
CA CYS A 371 9.46 4.08 -6.70
C CYS A 371 9.68 2.70 -6.05
N ALA A 372 8.61 2.05 -5.57
CA ALA A 372 8.65 0.69 -5.05
C ALA A 372 9.06 -0.31 -6.14
N THR A 373 8.44 -0.26 -7.32
CA THR A 373 8.73 -1.14 -8.46
C THR A 373 10.21 -1.05 -8.86
N ILE A 374 10.74 0.17 -8.99
CA ILE A 374 12.17 0.40 -9.28
C ILE A 374 13.05 -0.13 -8.14
N GLY A 375 12.69 0.13 -6.88
CA GLY A 375 13.43 -0.33 -5.70
C GLY A 375 13.52 -1.86 -5.59
N LEU A 376 12.42 -2.55 -5.87
CA LEU A 376 12.32 -4.02 -5.87
C LEU A 376 13.27 -4.68 -6.88
N ILE A 377 13.64 -3.99 -7.97
CA ILE A 377 14.65 -4.49 -8.93
C ILE A 377 16.02 -4.65 -8.25
N PHE A 378 16.38 -3.79 -7.29
CA PHE A 378 17.68 -3.82 -6.60
C PHE A 378 17.76 -4.77 -5.41
N LEU A 379 16.62 -5.26 -4.91
CA LEU A 379 16.60 -6.25 -3.83
C LEU A 379 16.95 -7.67 -4.33
N PRO A 380 17.52 -8.53 -3.48
CA PRO A 380 17.60 -9.97 -3.75
C PRO A 380 16.23 -10.64 -3.58
N GLU A 381 16.11 -11.91 -3.95
CA GLU A 381 14.97 -12.73 -3.53
C GLU A 381 15.14 -13.14 -2.04
N SER A 382 14.04 -13.47 -1.36
CA SER A 382 14.08 -13.88 0.06
C SER A 382 15.05 -15.06 0.27
N PRO A 383 16.00 -14.96 1.23
CA PRO A 383 16.93 -16.06 1.49
C PRO A 383 16.21 -17.28 2.08
N ARG A 384 15.17 -17.09 2.90
CA ARG A 384 14.38 -18.18 3.49
C ARG A 384 13.68 -19.01 2.40
N TYR A 385 13.07 -18.34 1.44
CA TYR A 385 12.41 -18.96 0.29
C TYR A 385 13.40 -19.73 -0.61
N LEU A 386 14.56 -19.15 -0.90
CA LEU A 386 15.58 -19.81 -1.72
C LEU A 386 16.08 -21.12 -1.09
N VAL A 387 16.22 -21.15 0.24
CA VAL A 387 16.58 -22.37 0.99
C VAL A 387 15.45 -23.41 0.97
N GLU A 388 14.19 -23.02 1.18
CA GLU A 388 13.05 -23.96 1.17
C GLU A 388 12.80 -24.57 -0.23
N VAL A 389 12.95 -23.78 -1.30
CA VAL A 389 12.90 -24.25 -2.70
C VAL A 389 14.17 -25.02 -3.10
N GLY A 390 15.21 -25.01 -2.28
CA GLY A 390 16.44 -25.76 -2.52
C GLY A 390 17.42 -25.14 -3.54
N ARG A 391 17.35 -23.83 -3.75
CA ARG A 391 18.29 -23.05 -4.57
C ARG A 391 19.47 -22.58 -3.71
N ASP A 392 20.17 -23.55 -3.14
CA ASP A 392 21.11 -23.36 -2.03
C ASP A 392 22.27 -22.40 -2.36
N VAL A 393 22.82 -22.52 -3.57
CA VAL A 393 23.88 -21.62 -4.08
C VAL A 393 23.39 -20.18 -4.16
N GLU A 394 22.15 -19.96 -4.59
CA GLU A 394 21.55 -18.62 -4.63
C GLU A 394 21.26 -18.08 -3.23
N ALA A 395 20.75 -18.92 -2.33
CA ALA A 395 20.56 -18.55 -0.93
C ALA A 395 21.88 -18.09 -0.29
N MET A 396 22.97 -18.84 -0.49
CA MET A 396 24.29 -18.51 0.04
C MET A 396 24.81 -17.18 -0.52
N MET A 397 24.66 -16.94 -1.84
CA MET A 397 24.98 -15.64 -2.44
C MET A 397 24.16 -14.48 -1.86
N VAL A 398 22.89 -14.71 -1.49
CA VAL A 398 22.06 -13.71 -0.81
C VAL A 398 22.54 -13.45 0.61
N TYR A 399 22.82 -14.48 1.42
CA TYR A 399 23.37 -14.31 2.77
C TYR A 399 24.70 -13.53 2.76
N GLN A 400 25.63 -13.88 1.87
CA GLN A 400 26.88 -13.17 1.69
C GLN A 400 26.67 -11.70 1.27
N ARG A 401 25.69 -11.43 0.40
CA ARG A 401 25.33 -10.06 -0.02
C ARG A 401 24.76 -9.24 1.15
N ILE A 402 23.92 -9.84 2.00
CA ILE A 402 23.39 -9.20 3.22
C ILE A 402 24.53 -8.92 4.19
N TYR A 403 25.37 -9.92 4.49
CA TYR A 403 26.53 -9.78 5.38
C TYR A 403 27.47 -8.66 4.92
N LYS A 404 27.87 -8.64 3.64
CA LYS A 404 28.75 -7.62 3.06
C LYS A 404 28.14 -6.22 3.13
N LYS A 405 26.83 -6.08 2.93
CA LYS A 405 26.15 -4.78 2.97
C LYS A 405 25.95 -4.26 4.40
N ASN A 406 25.70 -5.15 5.36
CA ASN A 406 25.56 -4.79 6.78
C ASN A 406 26.91 -4.51 7.44
N ASN A 407 27.95 -5.29 7.07
CA ASN A 407 29.30 -5.15 7.61
C ASN A 407 30.23 -4.35 6.67
N SER A 408 29.70 -3.51 5.78
CA SER A 408 30.53 -2.80 4.78
C SER A 408 31.63 -1.90 5.38
N GLN A 409 31.49 -1.47 6.63
CA GLN A 409 32.54 -0.73 7.37
C GLN A 409 33.52 -1.66 8.13
N LYS A 410 33.14 -2.91 8.41
CA LYS A 410 33.96 -3.93 9.11
C LYS A 410 34.68 -4.89 8.16
N SER A 411 34.15 -5.10 6.95
CA SER A 411 34.75 -5.97 5.91
C SER A 411 36.13 -5.48 5.41
N ALA A 412 36.54 -4.26 5.75
CA ALA A 412 37.90 -3.77 5.50
C ALA A 412 38.99 -4.54 6.29
N VAL A 413 38.60 -5.33 7.31
CA VAL A 413 39.52 -6.08 8.19
C VAL A 413 39.51 -7.60 7.90
N GLY A 414 39.11 -8.01 6.69
CA GLY A 414 39.24 -9.41 6.24
C GLY A 414 38.27 -10.42 6.87
N ALA A 415 37.20 -9.96 7.53
CA ALA A 415 36.17 -10.84 8.08
C ALA A 415 35.39 -11.56 6.95
N GLN A 416 35.74 -12.82 6.71
CA GLN A 416 35.09 -13.70 5.73
C GLN A 416 33.83 -14.32 6.34
N TYR A 417 32.77 -14.50 5.54
CA TYR A 417 31.53 -15.12 6.00
C TYR A 417 31.77 -16.62 6.27
N GLN A 418 31.76 -17.02 7.54
CA GLN A 418 32.21 -18.35 7.98
C GLN A 418 31.24 -19.49 7.66
N LEU A 419 30.02 -19.19 7.19
CA LEU A 419 29.01 -20.20 6.86
C LEU A 419 29.31 -20.90 5.52
N SER A 420 30.37 -21.71 5.49
CA SER A 420 30.81 -22.48 4.31
C SER A 420 30.61 -24.00 4.47
N GLU A 421 30.36 -24.49 5.69
CA GLU A 421 30.54 -25.90 6.06
C GLU A 421 29.33 -26.58 6.75
N LEU A 422 28.16 -25.94 6.81
CA LEU A 422 26.98 -26.62 7.36
C LEU A 422 26.25 -27.42 6.28
N GLU A 423 26.22 -28.74 6.43
CA GLU A 423 25.48 -29.64 5.54
C GLU A 423 23.98 -29.35 5.59
N LEU A 424 23.40 -29.05 4.43
CA LEU A 424 21.94 -28.95 4.28
C LEU A 424 21.33 -30.37 4.32
N PRO A 425 20.16 -30.57 4.96
CA PRO A 425 19.54 -31.89 5.00
C PRO A 425 19.29 -32.47 3.60
N ASN A 426 19.74 -33.72 3.42
CA ASN A 426 19.70 -34.46 2.16
C ASN A 426 18.28 -34.81 1.69
N LYS A 427 17.31 -34.94 2.62
CA LYS A 427 15.88 -35.06 2.32
C LYS A 427 15.18 -33.75 2.68
N ARG A 428 14.40 -33.20 1.75
CA ARG A 428 13.64 -31.96 1.95
C ARG A 428 12.14 -32.30 2.03
N PRO A 429 11.42 -31.80 3.05
CA PRO A 429 10.09 -32.29 3.46
C PRO A 429 9.05 -32.27 2.34
N ARG A 430 9.09 -31.23 1.49
CA ARG A 430 8.57 -31.31 0.12
C ARG A 430 9.50 -30.54 -0.79
N GLY A 431 10.24 -31.26 -1.63
CA GLY A 431 10.67 -30.68 -2.88
C GLY A 431 9.43 -30.38 -3.72
N LEU A 432 8.99 -29.11 -3.77
CA LEU A 432 8.34 -28.63 -4.99
C LEU A 432 9.34 -29.00 -6.10
N PRO A 433 9.00 -29.86 -7.08
CA PRO A 433 9.98 -30.24 -8.09
C PRO A 433 10.51 -28.95 -8.71
N PRO A 434 11.84 -28.74 -8.75
CA PRO A 434 12.40 -27.50 -9.29
C PRO A 434 11.78 -27.31 -10.66
N PRO A 435 11.22 -26.12 -10.97
CA PRO A 435 10.28 -25.93 -12.08
C PRO A 435 10.90 -26.53 -13.33
N SER A 436 10.41 -27.72 -13.69
CA SER A 436 11.13 -28.60 -14.60
C SER A 436 11.27 -27.83 -15.90
N PRO A 437 12.51 -27.66 -16.44
CA PRO A 437 12.78 -26.69 -17.49
C PRO A 437 11.76 -26.90 -18.60
N ALA A 438 10.88 -25.90 -18.77
CA ALA A 438 9.54 -26.09 -19.33
C ALA A 438 9.62 -26.98 -20.56
N ASN A 439 9.06 -28.19 -20.45
CA ASN A 439 9.21 -29.19 -21.48
C ASN A 439 8.65 -28.58 -22.76
N ARG A 440 9.51 -28.34 -23.77
CA ARG A 440 9.43 -27.18 -24.70
C ARG A 440 8.19 -27.14 -25.62
N ASN A 441 7.28 -28.10 -25.42
CA ASN A 441 6.07 -28.39 -26.15
C ASN A 441 4.79 -28.31 -25.27
N THR A 442 4.86 -27.91 -23.99
CA THR A 442 3.65 -27.62 -23.20
C THR A 442 2.96 -26.36 -23.71
N SER A 443 1.64 -26.41 -23.86
CA SER A 443 0.87 -25.22 -24.20
C SER A 443 0.82 -24.27 -23.00
N VAL A 444 0.92 -22.97 -23.25
CA VAL A 444 0.86 -21.92 -22.20
C VAL A 444 -0.39 -22.09 -21.31
N LEU A 445 -1.51 -22.51 -21.91
CA LEU A 445 -2.75 -22.82 -21.21
C LEU A 445 -2.60 -23.98 -20.20
N ALA A 446 -1.83 -25.02 -20.52
CA ALA A 446 -1.58 -26.14 -19.62
C ALA A 446 -0.70 -25.73 -18.43
N ASP A 447 0.30 -24.87 -18.64
CA ASP A 447 1.14 -24.35 -17.57
C ASP A 447 0.38 -23.38 -16.65
N ILE A 448 -0.57 -22.60 -17.20
CA ILE A 448 -1.53 -21.80 -16.43
C ILE A 448 -2.47 -22.71 -15.62
N MET A 449 -3.10 -23.72 -16.24
CA MET A 449 -4.01 -24.65 -15.53
C MET A 449 -3.28 -25.44 -14.45
N ARG A 450 -2.05 -25.87 -14.68
CA ARG A 450 -1.19 -26.49 -13.65
C ARG A 450 -0.90 -25.53 -12.51
N SER A 451 -0.62 -24.27 -12.81
CA SER A 451 -0.41 -23.22 -11.79
C SER A 451 -1.66 -22.94 -10.95
N ILE A 452 -2.84 -22.94 -11.56
CA ILE A 452 -4.14 -22.79 -10.88
C ILE A 452 -4.44 -24.03 -10.02
N SER A 453 -4.23 -25.24 -10.54
CA SER A 453 -4.44 -26.50 -9.80
C SER A 453 -3.55 -26.56 -8.55
N MET A 454 -2.26 -26.22 -8.69
CA MET A 454 -1.37 -26.12 -7.53
C MET A 454 -1.80 -24.98 -6.58
N PHE A 455 -2.30 -23.84 -7.09
CA PHE A 455 -2.77 -22.75 -6.23
C PHE A 455 -3.91 -23.24 -5.34
N TRP A 456 -4.86 -23.94 -5.93
CA TRP A 456 -5.98 -24.53 -5.22
C TRP A 456 -5.53 -25.57 -4.18
N SER A 457 -4.53 -26.42 -4.49
CA SER A 457 -4.02 -27.37 -3.49
C SER A 457 -3.36 -26.67 -2.29
N SER A 458 -2.53 -25.65 -2.52
CA SER A 458 -1.94 -24.85 -1.43
C SER A 458 -3.01 -24.09 -0.64
N PHE A 459 -4.04 -23.57 -1.30
CA PHE A 459 -5.15 -22.86 -0.65
C PHE A 459 -6.01 -23.80 0.23
N LEU A 460 -6.34 -24.99 -0.27
CA LEU A 460 -7.07 -26.01 0.50
C LEU A 460 -6.24 -26.54 1.68
N GLU A 461 -4.90 -26.56 1.58
CA GLU A 461 -4.01 -27.01 2.66
C GLU A 461 -4.13 -26.15 3.93
N LEU A 462 -4.45 -24.85 3.81
CA LEU A 462 -4.74 -23.97 4.97
C LEU A 462 -5.94 -24.45 5.80
N PHE A 463 -6.89 -25.13 5.15
CA PHE A 463 -8.10 -25.70 5.77
C PHE A 463 -7.94 -27.17 6.16
N SER A 464 -6.73 -27.72 6.02
CA SER A 464 -6.37 -29.06 6.49
C SER A 464 -5.75 -29.02 7.89
N SER A 465 -5.77 -30.15 8.60
CA SER A 465 -5.04 -30.29 9.87
C SER A 465 -3.53 -30.38 9.58
N PRO A 466 -2.64 -29.65 10.27
CA PRO A 466 -2.87 -28.94 11.55
C PRO A 466 -3.25 -27.46 11.43
N HIS A 467 -3.16 -26.84 10.25
CA HIS A 467 -3.24 -25.38 10.10
C HIS A 467 -4.66 -24.80 10.27
N LEU A 468 -5.71 -25.59 10.00
CA LEU A 468 -7.13 -25.17 10.06
C LEU A 468 -7.48 -24.35 11.31
N ASN A 469 -7.10 -24.82 12.50
CA ASN A 469 -7.45 -24.14 13.76
C ASN A 469 -6.86 -22.73 13.83
N VAL A 470 -5.60 -22.57 13.44
CA VAL A 470 -4.91 -21.27 13.44
C VAL A 470 -5.49 -20.37 12.36
N THR A 471 -5.76 -20.90 11.17
CA THR A 471 -6.41 -20.17 10.06
C THR A 471 -7.77 -19.61 10.48
N VAL A 472 -8.63 -20.42 11.10
CA VAL A 472 -9.98 -19.99 11.54
C VAL A 472 -9.90 -18.94 12.66
N ILE A 473 -9.03 -19.12 13.65
CA ILE A 473 -8.87 -18.15 14.75
C ILE A 473 -8.36 -16.81 14.19
N LEU A 474 -7.34 -16.83 13.32
CA LEU A 474 -6.84 -15.60 12.69
C LEU A 474 -7.91 -14.94 11.81
N LEU A 475 -8.72 -15.71 11.07
CA LEU A 475 -9.81 -15.17 10.26
C LEU A 475 -10.84 -14.43 11.13
N VAL A 476 -11.23 -15.02 12.26
CA VAL A 476 -12.17 -14.40 13.21
C VAL A 476 -11.60 -13.11 13.80
N ILE A 477 -10.35 -13.13 14.27
CA ILE A 477 -9.69 -11.95 14.84
C ILE A 477 -9.59 -10.85 13.78
N TRP A 478 -9.01 -11.14 12.61
CA TRP A 478 -8.87 -10.16 11.52
C TRP A 478 -10.20 -9.61 11.04
N SER A 479 -11.23 -10.45 10.86
CA SER A 479 -12.53 -10.00 10.37
C SER A 479 -13.22 -9.10 11.37
N ALA A 480 -13.27 -9.48 12.66
CA ALA A 480 -13.90 -8.65 13.69
C ALA A 480 -13.14 -7.34 13.93
N THR A 481 -11.80 -7.38 13.90
CA THR A 481 -10.92 -6.21 13.98
C THR A 481 -11.10 -5.27 12.78
N ALA A 482 -11.20 -5.79 11.56
CA ALA A 482 -11.39 -5.01 10.34
C ALA A 482 -12.80 -4.39 10.23
N PHE A 483 -13.84 -5.13 10.64
CA PHE A 483 -15.22 -4.65 10.69
C PHE A 483 -15.34 -3.39 11.55
N GLY A 484 -14.84 -3.45 12.79
CA GLY A 484 -14.86 -2.32 13.71
C GLY A 484 -13.98 -1.15 13.26
N LEU A 485 -12.76 -1.42 12.77
CA LEU A 485 -11.85 -0.37 12.30
C LEU A 485 -12.43 0.37 11.09
N TYR A 486 -12.73 -0.33 10.00
CA TYR A 486 -13.12 0.31 8.75
C TYR A 486 -14.51 0.93 8.84
N GLY A 487 -15.43 0.31 9.60
CA GLY A 487 -16.71 0.92 9.95
C GLY A 487 -16.53 2.26 10.65
N LEU A 488 -15.71 2.31 11.72
CA LEU A 488 -15.47 3.54 12.47
C LEU A 488 -14.70 4.60 11.65
N MET A 489 -13.73 4.18 10.83
CA MET A 489 -12.92 5.06 10.00
C MET A 489 -13.70 5.74 8.87
N VAL A 490 -14.80 5.13 8.39
CA VAL A 490 -15.78 5.80 7.50
C VAL A 490 -16.81 6.60 8.30
N TRP A 491 -17.23 6.11 9.48
CA TRP A 491 -18.21 6.79 10.31
C TRP A 491 -17.71 8.12 10.88
N CYS A 492 -16.46 8.23 11.34
CA CYS A 492 -15.96 9.47 11.95
C CYS A 492 -16.01 10.68 10.99
N PRO A 493 -15.50 10.61 9.74
CA PRO A 493 -15.66 11.70 8.77
C PRO A 493 -17.11 12.01 8.39
N GLU A 494 -17.96 11.01 8.21
CA GLU A 494 -19.38 11.25 7.86
C GLU A 494 -20.18 11.84 9.05
N TYR A 495 -19.85 11.47 10.29
CA TYR A 495 -20.43 12.08 11.48
C TYR A 495 -19.94 13.52 11.69
N LEU A 496 -18.68 13.83 11.35
CA LEU A 496 -18.19 15.22 11.31
C LEU A 496 -18.96 16.06 10.28
N LYS A 497 -19.17 15.54 9.06
CA LYS A 497 -20.01 16.20 8.04
C LYS A 497 -21.44 16.42 8.52
N LEU A 498 -22.04 15.45 9.23
CA LEU A 498 -23.38 15.59 9.81
C LEU A 498 -23.43 16.67 10.91
N LEU A 499 -22.42 16.75 11.78
CA LEU A 499 -22.35 17.83 12.78
C LEU A 499 -22.23 19.21 12.10
N ARG A 500 -21.40 19.32 11.05
CA ARG A 500 -21.28 20.50 10.19
C ARG A 500 -22.61 20.88 9.54
N SER A 501 -23.34 19.94 8.95
CA SER A 501 -24.60 20.23 8.26
C SER A 501 -25.69 20.70 9.24
N ILE A 502 -25.77 20.10 10.43
CA ILE A 502 -26.68 20.53 11.50
C ILE A 502 -26.35 21.95 11.98
N GLU A 503 -25.06 22.26 12.20
CA GLU A 503 -24.65 23.61 12.60
C GLU A 503 -24.99 24.62 11.50
N TYR A 504 -24.68 24.29 10.23
CA TYR A 504 -25.00 25.12 9.07
C TYR A 504 -26.52 25.38 8.94
N GLU A 505 -27.36 24.33 9.01
CA GLU A 505 -28.82 24.48 9.02
C GLU A 505 -29.33 25.34 10.20
N SER A 506 -28.64 25.32 11.34
CA SER A 506 -28.99 26.15 12.50
C SER A 506 -28.75 27.66 12.26
N GLU A 507 -27.79 28.01 11.40
CA GLU A 507 -27.47 29.39 11.02
C GLU A 507 -28.35 29.95 9.88
N THR A 508 -29.29 29.17 9.35
CA THR A 508 -30.14 29.55 8.19
C THR A 508 -30.86 30.88 8.39
N LYS A 509 -30.62 31.84 7.49
CA LYS A 509 -31.24 33.17 7.54
C LYS A 509 -32.65 33.14 6.97
N LYS A 510 -33.66 33.21 7.85
CA LYS A 510 -35.09 33.20 7.46
C LYS A 510 -35.60 34.61 7.15
N LEU A 511 -36.03 34.81 5.91
CA LEU A 511 -36.51 36.08 5.37
C LEU A 511 -37.99 35.96 5.00
N VAL A 512 -38.86 36.42 5.89
CA VAL A 512 -40.32 36.28 5.76
C VAL A 512 -40.96 37.59 5.30
N GLY A 513 -41.90 37.52 4.34
CA GLY A 513 -42.76 38.63 3.97
C GLY A 513 -42.06 39.85 3.37
N LYS A 514 -40.88 39.66 2.76
CA LYS A 514 -40.08 40.77 2.21
C LYS A 514 -40.41 41.02 0.74
N GLU A 515 -40.49 42.29 0.37
CA GLU A 515 -40.69 42.74 -1.01
C GLU A 515 -39.40 43.35 -1.57
N TYR A 516 -39.02 42.88 -2.76
CA TYR A 516 -37.84 43.28 -3.50
C TYR A 516 -38.29 43.80 -4.86
N VAL A 517 -38.08 45.09 -5.11
CA VAL A 517 -38.44 45.78 -6.36
C VAL A 517 -37.18 46.42 -6.93
N ASP A 518 -36.99 46.34 -8.26
CA ASP A 518 -35.90 46.96 -9.02
C ASP A 518 -34.48 46.63 -8.50
N LYS A 519 -34.29 45.43 -7.93
CA LYS A 519 -33.01 45.03 -7.32
C LYS A 519 -32.19 44.11 -8.21
N LEU A 520 -30.90 44.42 -8.28
CA LEU A 520 -29.86 43.58 -8.84
C LEU A 520 -29.20 42.74 -7.73
N PHE A 521 -29.16 41.44 -7.93
CA PHE A 521 -28.48 40.47 -7.07
C PHE A 521 -27.27 39.88 -7.82
N THR A 522 -26.09 39.97 -7.20
CA THR A 522 -24.78 39.53 -7.73
C THR A 522 -23.92 38.98 -6.58
N GLY A 523 -23.10 37.95 -6.82
CA GLY A 523 -22.23 37.34 -5.80
C GLY A 523 -22.65 35.91 -5.46
N SER A 524 -22.71 35.56 -4.17
CA SER A 524 -23.33 34.31 -3.69
C SER A 524 -24.49 34.60 -2.75
N LEU A 525 -25.50 33.73 -2.77
CA LEU A 525 -26.51 33.61 -1.70
C LEU A 525 -26.36 32.23 -1.09
N GLU A 526 -26.08 32.22 0.22
CA GLU A 526 -25.72 31.03 0.97
C GLU A 526 -26.58 30.95 2.23
N ASN A 527 -27.22 29.80 2.45
CA ASN A 527 -27.94 29.49 3.68
C ASN A 527 -29.10 30.46 3.99
N ILE A 528 -30.00 30.66 3.02
CA ILE A 528 -31.11 31.63 3.11
C ILE A 528 -32.43 30.97 2.76
N GLN A 529 -33.41 31.08 3.65
CA GLN A 529 -34.79 30.66 3.40
C GLN A 529 -35.68 31.88 3.23
N TYR A 530 -36.10 32.15 2.00
CA TYR A 530 -37.14 33.13 1.67
C TYR A 530 -38.51 32.49 1.83
N LYS A 531 -39.40 33.16 2.57
CA LYS A 531 -40.78 32.72 2.77
C LYS A 531 -41.76 33.86 2.52
N ASP A 532 -42.88 33.59 1.86
CA ASP A 532 -43.96 34.56 1.61
C ASP A 532 -43.46 35.88 0.97
N SER A 533 -42.36 35.81 0.21
CA SER A 533 -41.61 36.98 -0.26
C SER A 533 -41.84 37.26 -1.74
N LYS A 534 -41.74 38.53 -2.13
CA LYS A 534 -42.07 39.02 -3.47
C LYS A 534 -40.87 39.63 -4.17
N PHE A 535 -40.67 39.28 -5.44
CA PHE A 535 -39.62 39.80 -6.31
C PHE A 535 -40.27 40.36 -7.59
N GLN A 536 -40.20 41.67 -7.79
CA GLN A 536 -40.77 42.37 -8.95
C GLN A 536 -39.66 43.12 -9.69
N ASN A 537 -39.55 42.91 -11.00
CA ASN A 537 -38.55 43.57 -11.86
C ASN A 537 -37.10 43.44 -11.33
N CYS A 538 -36.80 42.31 -10.70
CA CYS A 538 -35.48 42.02 -10.13
C CYS A 538 -34.58 41.28 -11.15
N LYS A 539 -33.27 41.41 -10.99
CA LYS A 539 -32.28 40.69 -11.81
C LYS A 539 -31.31 39.91 -10.93
N PHE A 540 -31.23 38.60 -11.15
CA PHE A 540 -30.19 37.72 -10.63
C PHE A 540 -29.17 37.49 -11.74
N SER A 541 -27.93 37.98 -11.55
CA SER A 541 -26.92 38.00 -12.61
C SER A 541 -25.57 37.56 -12.06
N LYS A 542 -24.99 36.50 -12.62
CA LYS A 542 -23.70 35.93 -12.16
C LYS A 542 -23.75 35.65 -10.66
N ILE A 543 -24.65 34.75 -10.27
CA ILE A 543 -24.93 34.45 -8.88
C ILE A 543 -24.88 32.93 -8.62
N VAL A 544 -24.32 32.56 -7.47
CA VAL A 544 -24.37 31.19 -6.96
C VAL A 544 -25.45 31.13 -5.87
N PHE A 545 -26.41 30.22 -6.04
CA PHE A 545 -27.33 29.80 -5.00
C PHE A 545 -26.77 28.52 -4.35
N SER A 546 -26.52 28.54 -3.05
CA SER A 546 -26.14 27.36 -2.27
C SER A 546 -27.03 27.29 -1.05
N HIS A 547 -27.82 26.22 -0.91
CA HIS A 547 -28.77 26.06 0.19
C HIS A 547 -29.71 27.28 0.32
N VAL A 548 -30.37 27.61 -0.80
CA VAL A 548 -31.34 28.70 -0.86
C VAL A 548 -32.73 28.13 -1.15
N ASP A 549 -33.65 28.35 -0.23
CA ASP A 549 -35.05 27.92 -0.35
C ASP A 549 -35.95 29.13 -0.65
N PHE A 550 -36.82 28.98 -1.64
CA PHE A 550 -37.88 29.94 -1.96
C PHE A 550 -39.25 29.28 -1.74
N ASP A 551 -39.82 29.51 -0.56
CA ASP A 551 -41.10 28.94 -0.12
C ASP A 551 -42.25 29.94 -0.26
N ASN A 552 -43.29 29.57 -1.02
CA ASN A 552 -44.46 30.41 -1.29
C ASN A 552 -44.11 31.84 -1.77
N CYS A 553 -43.10 31.96 -2.62
CA CYS A 553 -42.59 33.24 -3.14
C CYS A 553 -43.22 33.58 -4.50
N SER A 554 -43.33 34.88 -4.82
CA SER A 554 -43.82 35.35 -6.12
C SER A 554 -42.75 36.13 -6.88
N PHE A 555 -42.42 35.68 -8.08
CA PHE A 555 -41.46 36.30 -8.99
C PHE A 555 -42.23 36.83 -10.22
N GLN A 556 -42.13 38.14 -10.48
CA GLN A 556 -42.78 38.78 -11.62
C GLN A 556 -41.77 39.63 -12.39
N SER A 557 -41.66 39.38 -13.69
CA SER A 557 -40.71 40.06 -14.59
C SER A 557 -39.26 39.95 -14.11
N VAL A 558 -38.85 38.78 -13.62
CA VAL A 558 -37.50 38.55 -13.06
C VAL A 558 -36.56 38.00 -14.13
N GLU A 559 -35.33 38.51 -14.19
CA GLU A 559 -34.28 37.96 -15.08
C GLU A 559 -33.28 37.13 -14.25
N PHE A 560 -33.25 35.82 -14.51
CA PHE A 560 -32.25 34.87 -14.01
C PHE A 560 -31.20 34.66 -15.09
N SER A 561 -29.95 35.08 -14.84
CA SER A 561 -28.88 35.13 -15.86
C SER A 561 -27.53 34.64 -15.31
N SER A 562 -26.92 33.65 -15.98
CA SER A 562 -25.68 32.98 -15.55
C SER A 562 -25.72 32.58 -14.07
N ILE A 563 -26.68 31.70 -13.73
CA ILE A 563 -26.90 31.20 -12.37
C ILE A 563 -26.26 29.83 -12.22
N LYS A 564 -25.66 29.60 -11.05
CA LYS A 564 -25.31 28.28 -10.56
C LYS A 564 -26.07 27.94 -9.29
N SER A 565 -26.63 26.74 -9.20
CA SER A 565 -27.43 26.29 -8.06
C SER A 565 -26.93 24.98 -7.47
N SER A 566 -26.94 24.89 -6.14
CA SER A 566 -26.63 23.71 -5.34
C SER A 566 -27.65 23.61 -4.23
N LYS A 567 -28.31 22.45 -4.06
CA LYS A 567 -29.25 22.19 -2.94
C LYS A 567 -30.26 23.34 -2.76
N THR A 568 -30.76 23.85 -3.88
CA THR A 568 -31.58 25.06 -3.98
C THR A 568 -32.95 24.65 -4.47
N HIS A 569 -34.00 25.08 -3.77
CA HIS A 569 -35.36 24.63 -4.03
C HIS A 569 -36.34 25.78 -4.12
N PHE A 570 -37.24 25.71 -5.10
CA PHE A 570 -38.40 26.58 -5.21
C PHE A 570 -39.63 25.73 -4.88
N THR A 571 -40.31 26.02 -3.76
CA THR A 571 -41.49 25.29 -3.29
C THR A 571 -42.72 26.18 -3.33
N ASP A 572 -43.82 25.65 -3.90
CA ASP A 572 -45.13 26.31 -3.95
C ASP A 572 -45.11 27.76 -4.48
N SER A 573 -44.08 28.09 -5.27
CA SER A 573 -43.77 29.45 -5.71
C SER A 573 -44.34 29.75 -7.10
N THR A 574 -44.60 31.02 -7.37
CA THR A 574 -45.17 31.50 -8.65
C THR A 574 -44.12 32.32 -9.41
N ILE A 575 -43.88 32.00 -10.68
CA ILE A 575 -42.91 32.69 -11.53
C ILE A 575 -43.59 33.05 -12.85
N VAL A 576 -43.74 34.36 -13.09
CA VAL A 576 -44.53 34.92 -14.20
C VAL A 576 -43.68 35.92 -15.00
N ASP A 577 -43.83 35.92 -16.32
CA ASP A 577 -43.19 36.87 -17.27
C ASP A 577 -41.65 36.95 -17.13
N SER A 578 -41.00 35.90 -16.64
CA SER A 578 -39.59 35.89 -16.24
C SER A 578 -38.69 35.25 -17.31
N LYS A 579 -37.38 35.49 -17.22
CA LYS A 579 -36.38 35.02 -18.18
C LYS A 579 -35.32 34.17 -17.50
N PHE A 580 -34.96 33.04 -18.11
CA PHE A 580 -33.89 32.16 -17.69
C PHE A 580 -32.84 32.12 -18.82
N ILE A 581 -31.62 32.58 -18.54
CA ILE A 581 -30.54 32.73 -19.52
C ILE A 581 -29.29 32.08 -18.94
N ASP A 582 -28.76 31.04 -19.58
CA ASP A 582 -27.52 30.36 -19.13
C ASP A 582 -27.59 29.90 -17.65
N THR A 583 -28.70 29.27 -17.25
CA THR A 583 -28.94 28.82 -15.87
C THR A 583 -29.02 27.30 -15.76
N ASP A 584 -28.49 26.73 -14.67
CA ASP A 584 -28.62 25.31 -14.33
C ASP A 584 -29.90 24.94 -13.56
N LEU A 585 -30.79 25.91 -13.33
CA LEU A 585 -32.12 25.73 -12.72
C LEU A 585 -33.02 24.81 -13.57
N SER A 586 -32.89 23.50 -13.36
CA SER A 586 -33.64 22.47 -14.09
C SER A 586 -35.04 22.24 -13.50
N ALA A 587 -35.86 21.43 -14.17
CA ALA A 587 -37.20 21.06 -13.69
C ALA A 587 -37.21 20.41 -12.29
N GLN A 588 -36.09 19.84 -11.83
CA GLN A 588 -35.97 19.22 -10.50
C GLN A 588 -35.95 20.27 -9.36
N VAL A 589 -35.51 21.50 -9.66
CA VAL A 589 -35.43 22.62 -8.71
C VAL A 589 -36.81 23.19 -8.36
N PHE A 590 -37.81 23.00 -9.23
CA PHE A 590 -39.15 23.57 -9.11
C PHE A 590 -40.19 22.55 -8.60
N THR A 591 -40.47 22.56 -7.30
CA THR A 591 -41.47 21.68 -6.67
C THR A 591 -42.79 22.41 -6.48
N ARG A 592 -43.87 21.92 -7.14
CA ARG A 592 -45.23 22.52 -7.10
C ARG A 592 -45.29 24.00 -7.52
N CYS A 593 -44.31 24.47 -8.29
CA CYS A 593 -44.28 25.85 -8.77
C CYS A 593 -45.23 26.07 -9.96
N LYS A 594 -45.74 27.30 -10.07
CA LYS A 594 -46.53 27.76 -11.23
C LYS A 594 -45.65 28.63 -12.14
N LEU A 595 -45.31 28.12 -13.31
CA LEU A 595 -44.48 28.80 -14.31
C LEU A 595 -45.38 29.31 -15.45
N GLU A 596 -45.54 30.63 -15.60
CA GLU A 596 -46.41 31.23 -16.63
C GLU A 596 -45.67 32.25 -17.50
N ASN A 597 -45.76 32.11 -18.82
CA ASN A 597 -45.18 33.02 -19.81
C ASN A 597 -43.66 33.29 -19.64
N ASN A 598 -42.92 32.31 -19.12
CA ASN A 598 -41.47 32.42 -18.93
C ASN A 598 -40.72 32.09 -20.22
N THR A 599 -39.57 32.72 -20.42
CA THR A 599 -38.68 32.46 -21.57
C THR A 599 -37.40 31.79 -21.10
N GLU A 600 -36.99 30.72 -21.79
CA GLU A 600 -35.82 29.92 -21.46
C GLU A 600 -34.80 29.91 -22.60
N LEU A 601 -33.58 30.30 -22.27
CA LEU A 601 -32.41 30.43 -23.13
C LEU A 601 -31.22 29.75 -22.41
N SER A 602 -31.43 28.51 -21.96
CA SER A 602 -30.40 27.71 -21.29
C SER A 602 -29.62 26.86 -22.28
N LEU A 603 -28.30 26.77 -22.06
CA LEU A 603 -27.45 25.74 -22.65
C LEU A 603 -27.38 24.60 -21.63
N SER A 604 -28.10 23.51 -21.89
CA SER A 604 -28.04 22.32 -21.03
C SER A 604 -26.61 21.80 -20.93
N GLY A 605 -26.12 21.69 -19.69
CA GLY A 605 -24.82 21.08 -19.41
C GLY A 605 -24.80 19.58 -19.76
N PRO A 606 -23.60 18.97 -19.88
CA PRO A 606 -23.48 17.56 -20.27
C PRO A 606 -24.12 16.58 -19.28
N CYS A 607 -24.19 16.94 -17.99
CA CYS A 607 -24.84 16.16 -16.93
C CYS A 607 -26.08 16.91 -16.38
N PRO A 608 -27.28 16.80 -17.00
CA PRO A 608 -28.46 17.59 -16.60
C PRO A 608 -29.16 17.12 -15.31
N THR A 609 -28.69 16.04 -14.69
CA THR A 609 -29.28 15.38 -13.51
C THR A 609 -28.47 15.57 -12.22
N LEU A 610 -27.34 16.29 -12.26
CA LEU A 610 -26.38 16.36 -11.16
C LEU A 610 -26.51 17.65 -10.34
N ASP A 611 -27.11 17.54 -9.15
CA ASP A 611 -27.15 18.61 -8.12
C ASP A 611 -25.94 18.46 -7.17
N LEU A 612 -24.76 18.89 -7.64
CA LEU A 612 -23.54 18.92 -6.84
C LEU A 612 -23.69 19.89 -5.68
N ASP A 613 -23.38 19.43 -4.47
CA ASP A 613 -23.25 20.31 -3.31
C ASP A 613 -21.99 21.19 -3.42
N TYR A 614 -22.13 22.51 -3.43
CA TYR A 614 -20.99 23.43 -3.43
C TYR A 614 -20.24 23.49 -2.08
N ASN A 615 -20.89 23.08 -0.99
CA ASN A 615 -20.42 23.26 0.39
C ASN A 615 -19.63 22.04 0.92
N ILE A 616 -18.67 21.57 0.12
CA ILE A 616 -17.97 20.31 0.36
C ILE A 616 -16.92 20.43 1.48
N TYR A 617 -17.10 19.71 2.59
CA TYR A 617 -16.15 19.73 3.73
C TYR A 617 -14.98 18.74 3.57
N ILE A 618 -14.25 18.79 2.44
CA ILE A 618 -13.07 17.92 2.21
C ILE A 618 -11.98 18.16 3.25
N GLU A 619 -11.74 19.42 3.64
CA GLU A 619 -10.67 19.78 4.57
C GLU A 619 -10.80 19.07 5.93
N GLU A 620 -12.01 18.91 6.47
CA GLU A 620 -12.18 18.24 7.77
C GLU A 620 -11.90 16.74 7.71
N ALA A 621 -12.38 16.06 6.66
CA ALA A 621 -12.03 14.67 6.41
C ALA A 621 -10.52 14.50 6.22
N LEU A 622 -9.86 15.48 5.60
CA LEU A 622 -8.43 15.52 5.42
C LEU A 622 -7.66 15.72 6.73
N TYR A 623 -8.08 16.66 7.58
CA TYR A 623 -7.50 16.86 8.91
C TYR A 623 -7.71 15.63 9.82
N GLY A 624 -8.88 14.98 9.77
CA GLY A 624 -9.17 13.73 10.48
C GLY A 624 -8.25 12.60 10.05
N HIS A 625 -8.19 12.30 8.76
CA HIS A 625 -7.27 11.29 8.22
C HIS A 625 -5.80 11.62 8.50
N LEU A 626 -5.38 12.89 8.42
CA LEU A 626 -4.00 13.29 8.74
C LEU A 626 -3.68 13.05 10.23
N ALA A 627 -4.57 13.45 11.14
CA ALA A 627 -4.41 13.23 12.58
C ALA A 627 -4.36 11.73 12.93
N ALA A 628 -5.26 10.93 12.35
CA ALA A 628 -5.30 9.48 12.48
C ALA A 628 -3.95 8.83 12.08
N GLN A 629 -3.43 9.14 10.90
CA GLN A 629 -2.19 8.54 10.40
C GLN A 629 -0.95 9.01 11.17
N LEU A 630 -0.90 10.29 11.57
CA LEU A 630 0.17 10.83 12.41
C LEU A 630 0.21 10.19 13.81
N ALA A 631 -0.95 9.82 14.37
CA ALA A 631 -1.04 9.08 15.63
C ALA A 631 -0.62 7.60 15.48
N PHE A 632 -0.93 6.98 14.34
CA PHE A 632 -0.64 5.58 14.05
C PHE A 632 0.86 5.28 13.90
N ILE A 633 1.63 6.15 13.21
CA ILE A 633 3.07 5.96 12.92
C ILE A 633 3.92 5.72 14.19
N PRO A 634 3.93 6.60 15.22
CA PRO A 634 4.74 6.38 16.42
C PRO A 634 4.25 5.17 17.22
N ALA A 635 2.94 4.92 17.26
CA ALA A 635 2.38 3.76 17.95
C ALA A 635 2.81 2.43 17.30
N ALA A 636 2.83 2.34 15.97
CA ALA A 636 3.33 1.18 15.23
C ALA A 636 4.84 0.95 15.46
N ALA A 637 5.64 2.02 15.49
CA ALA A 637 7.08 1.94 15.78
C ALA A 637 7.34 1.45 17.23
N LEU A 638 6.60 2.00 18.21
CA LEU A 638 6.68 1.58 19.61
C LEU A 638 6.19 0.14 19.80
N ALA A 639 5.12 -0.28 19.12
CA ALA A 639 4.66 -1.67 19.11
C ALA A 639 5.73 -2.62 18.54
N GLY A 640 6.42 -2.22 17.48
CA GLY A 640 7.57 -2.96 16.93
C GLY A 640 8.70 -3.17 17.94
N LEU A 641 8.99 -2.16 18.76
CA LEU A 641 9.96 -2.28 19.86
C LEU A 641 9.42 -3.16 21.00
N ALA A 642 8.15 -3.00 21.38
CA ALA A 642 7.52 -3.83 22.40
C ALA A 642 7.51 -5.33 22.01
N LEU A 643 7.34 -5.66 20.72
CA LEU A 643 7.42 -7.01 20.17
C LEU A 643 8.79 -7.70 20.34
N THR A 644 9.87 -6.97 20.68
CA THR A 644 11.17 -7.59 20.98
C THR A 644 11.32 -8.03 22.43
N VAL A 645 10.40 -7.65 23.32
CA VAL A 645 10.44 -7.96 24.77
C VAL A 645 9.18 -8.69 25.24
N LEU A 646 8.01 -8.33 24.71
CA LEU A 646 6.71 -8.85 25.14
C LEU A 646 6.27 -10.07 24.33
N GLN A 647 5.47 -10.94 24.96
CA GLN A 647 4.86 -12.10 24.31
C GLN A 647 3.74 -11.67 23.35
N ARG A 648 3.83 -12.12 22.10
CA ARG A 648 3.00 -11.62 20.98
C ARG A 648 1.49 -11.81 21.18
N PRO A 649 0.96 -13.00 21.56
CA PRO A 649 -0.49 -13.17 21.73
C PRO A 649 -1.05 -12.33 22.89
N LYS A 650 -0.29 -12.18 23.99
CA LYS A 650 -0.70 -11.35 25.13
C LYS A 650 -0.85 -9.88 24.73
N MET A 651 0.09 -9.36 23.92
CA MET A 651 0.01 -7.98 23.47
C MET A 651 -1.14 -7.72 22.50
N ILE A 652 -1.44 -8.67 21.59
CA ILE A 652 -2.65 -8.60 20.75
C ILE A 652 -3.91 -8.53 21.63
N GLY A 653 -4.05 -9.44 22.60
CA GLY A 653 -5.24 -9.52 23.46
C GLY A 653 -5.46 -8.25 24.28
N VAL A 654 -4.39 -7.75 24.94
CA VAL A 654 -4.42 -6.54 25.76
C VAL A 654 -4.70 -5.28 24.91
N SER A 655 -4.08 -5.14 23.73
CA SER A 655 -4.31 -3.96 22.87
C SER A 655 -5.70 -3.95 22.23
N LEU A 656 -6.24 -5.12 21.83
CA LEU A 656 -7.63 -5.23 21.36
C LEU A 656 -8.64 -4.95 22.48
N TYR A 657 -8.39 -5.43 23.70
CA TYR A 657 -9.22 -5.12 24.87
C TYR A 657 -9.21 -3.62 25.20
N LEU A 658 -8.02 -2.99 25.19
CA LEU A 658 -7.89 -1.55 25.41
C LEU A 658 -8.55 -0.74 24.27
N SER A 659 -8.49 -1.23 23.03
CA SER A 659 -9.21 -0.62 21.89
C SER A 659 -10.73 -0.76 22.03
N SER A 660 -11.23 -1.86 22.59
CA SER A 660 -12.67 -2.04 22.92
C SER A 660 -13.12 -1.04 23.99
N ILE A 661 -12.32 -0.81 25.04
CA ILE A 661 -12.58 0.24 26.04
C ILE A 661 -12.52 1.62 25.39
N ALA A 662 -11.50 1.89 24.57
CA ALA A 662 -11.37 3.16 23.86
C ALA A 662 -12.58 3.44 22.97
N ALA A 663 -13.13 2.44 22.26
CA ALA A 663 -14.34 2.58 21.47
C ALA A 663 -15.58 3.00 22.28
N LEU A 664 -15.67 2.65 23.57
CA LEU A 664 -16.74 3.14 24.45
C LEU A 664 -16.57 4.62 24.83
N CYS A 665 -15.36 5.19 24.74
CA CYS A 665 -15.15 6.63 24.94
C CYS A 665 -15.80 7.49 23.84
N LEU A 666 -16.22 6.90 22.71
CA LEU A 666 -17.04 7.56 21.68
C LEU A 666 -18.31 8.19 22.30
N LEU A 667 -18.88 7.56 23.33
CA LEU A 667 -20.04 8.08 24.07
C LEU A 667 -19.80 9.44 24.75
N LEU A 668 -18.53 9.79 25.03
CA LEU A 668 -18.15 11.03 25.72
C LEU A 668 -17.96 12.20 24.76
N VAL A 669 -17.87 11.94 23.45
CA VAL A 669 -17.52 12.91 22.40
C VAL A 669 -18.60 13.97 22.19
N LYS A 670 -19.88 13.64 22.44
CA LYS A 670 -21.05 14.51 22.23
C LYS A 670 -21.06 15.10 20.79
N THR A 671 -21.47 16.35 20.65
CA THR A 671 -21.58 17.10 19.38
C THR A 671 -20.35 17.97 19.08
N ASN A 672 -19.21 17.75 19.75
CA ASN A 672 -18.02 18.58 19.55
C ASN A 672 -17.05 17.93 18.54
N SER A 673 -16.91 18.54 17.37
CA SER A 673 -16.02 18.08 16.28
C SER A 673 -14.57 17.86 16.73
N THR A 674 -14.04 18.72 17.60
CA THR A 674 -12.66 18.56 18.12
C THR A 674 -12.49 17.32 19.00
N ALA A 675 -13.55 16.90 19.70
CA ALA A 675 -13.55 15.69 20.50
C ALA A 675 -13.64 14.43 19.63
N VAL A 676 -14.32 14.49 18.47
CA VAL A 676 -14.37 13.37 17.50
C VAL A 676 -12.96 13.09 16.98
N LEU A 677 -12.25 14.13 16.54
CA LEU A 677 -10.87 14.04 16.03
C LEU A 677 -9.89 13.50 17.09
N GLY A 678 -10.00 13.99 18.34
CA GLY A 678 -9.19 13.50 19.45
C GLY A 678 -9.46 12.03 19.81
N PHE A 679 -10.73 11.62 19.77
CA PHE A 679 -11.13 10.23 19.93
C PHE A 679 -10.57 9.33 18.81
N GLU A 680 -10.71 9.75 17.55
CA GLU A 680 -10.25 8.99 16.38
C GLU A 680 -8.74 8.73 16.44
N GLY A 681 -7.94 9.78 16.64
CA GLY A 681 -6.48 9.64 16.78
C GLY A 681 -6.07 8.77 17.97
N GLY A 682 -6.75 8.90 19.11
CA GLY A 682 -6.48 8.10 20.31
C GLY A 682 -6.82 6.61 20.14
N PHE A 683 -7.98 6.30 19.55
CA PHE A 683 -8.40 4.94 19.23
C PHE A 683 -7.42 4.29 18.24
N ILE A 684 -7.09 5.01 17.15
CA ILE A 684 -6.20 4.51 16.08
C ILE A 684 -4.77 4.27 16.60
N ALA A 685 -4.27 5.09 17.53
CA ALA A 685 -2.97 4.86 18.18
C ALA A 685 -2.93 3.56 19.00
N VAL A 686 -3.94 3.29 19.83
CA VAL A 686 -4.01 2.02 20.60
C VAL A 686 -4.15 0.83 19.66
N PHE A 687 -5.01 0.98 18.64
CA PHE A 687 -5.26 -0.04 17.63
C PHE A 687 -4.01 -0.38 16.79
N ALA A 688 -3.14 0.59 16.50
CA ALA A 688 -1.88 0.37 15.78
C ALA A 688 -0.99 -0.70 16.43
N ILE A 689 -1.05 -0.82 17.77
CA ILE A 689 -0.32 -1.84 18.53
C ILE A 689 -0.89 -3.24 18.24
N ALA A 690 -2.23 -3.36 18.21
CA ALA A 690 -2.92 -4.61 17.86
C ALA A 690 -2.59 -5.01 16.42
N TRP A 691 -2.76 -4.09 15.46
CA TRP A 691 -2.48 -4.30 14.04
C TRP A 691 -1.05 -4.78 13.80
N THR A 692 -0.05 -4.08 14.35
CA THR A 692 1.38 -4.42 14.20
C THR A 692 1.68 -5.82 14.74
N SER A 693 1.10 -6.16 15.89
CA SER A 693 1.29 -7.45 16.54
C SER A 693 0.62 -8.59 15.77
N LEU A 694 -0.60 -8.38 15.28
CA LEU A 694 -1.40 -9.35 14.56
C LEU A 694 -0.83 -9.63 13.15
N ALA A 695 -0.36 -8.59 12.45
CA ALA A 695 0.36 -8.74 11.19
C ALA A 695 1.61 -9.62 11.34
N LEU A 696 2.40 -9.41 12.40
CA LEU A 696 3.58 -10.23 12.64
C LEU A 696 3.24 -11.68 13.02
N VAL A 697 2.27 -11.90 13.91
CA VAL A 697 1.84 -13.27 14.28
C VAL A 697 1.29 -14.01 13.06
N THR A 698 0.53 -13.34 12.19
CA THR A 698 0.02 -13.95 10.95
C THR A 698 1.14 -14.51 10.07
N VAL A 699 2.26 -13.81 9.93
CA VAL A 699 3.43 -14.27 9.16
C VAL A 699 4.15 -15.46 9.82
N GLU A 700 4.20 -15.48 11.15
CA GLU A 700 4.90 -16.50 11.94
C GLU A 700 4.07 -17.78 12.16
N CYS A 701 2.74 -17.70 12.05
CA CYS A 701 1.83 -18.83 12.23
C CYS A 701 1.84 -19.85 11.08
N TYR A 702 2.38 -19.49 9.92
CA TYR A 702 2.42 -20.37 8.73
C TYR A 702 3.86 -20.76 8.34
N PRO A 703 4.06 -22.00 7.86
CA PRO A 703 5.33 -22.43 7.28
C PRO A 703 5.62 -21.64 6.01
N THR A 704 6.88 -21.66 5.59
CA THR A 704 7.38 -20.71 4.58
C THR A 704 6.68 -20.88 3.22
N HIS A 705 6.32 -22.09 2.81
CA HIS A 705 5.59 -22.37 1.56
C HIS A 705 4.06 -22.12 1.60
N LEU A 706 3.46 -21.78 2.74
CA LEU A 706 2.03 -21.38 2.85
C LEU A 706 1.85 -19.94 3.36
N ARG A 707 2.94 -19.26 3.73
CA ARG A 707 2.93 -17.97 4.43
C ARG A 707 2.26 -16.85 3.66
N CYS A 708 2.56 -16.73 2.36
CA CYS A 708 1.98 -15.68 1.54
C CYS A 708 0.52 -16.01 1.19
N THR A 709 0.19 -17.29 1.03
CA THR A 709 -1.18 -17.79 0.81
C THR A 709 -2.07 -17.55 2.04
N GLY A 710 -1.57 -17.90 3.24
CA GLY A 710 -2.22 -17.71 4.54
C GLY A 710 -2.52 -16.24 4.82
N PHE A 711 -1.53 -15.37 4.69
CA PHE A 711 -1.75 -13.93 4.86
C PHE A 711 -2.59 -13.35 3.70
N GLY A 712 -2.52 -13.89 2.48
CA GLY A 712 -3.37 -13.49 1.36
C GLY A 712 -4.86 -13.74 1.63
N LEU A 713 -5.20 -14.89 2.22
CA LEU A 713 -6.55 -15.19 2.69
C LEU A 713 -6.99 -14.24 3.83
N MET A 714 -6.11 -13.98 4.81
CA MET A 714 -6.42 -13.01 5.87
C MET A 714 -6.64 -11.61 5.30
N ALA A 715 -5.83 -11.16 4.33
CA ALA A 715 -5.98 -9.89 3.64
C ALA A 715 -7.34 -9.78 2.94
N ALA A 716 -7.82 -10.83 2.27
CA ALA A 716 -9.15 -10.85 1.71
C ALA A 716 -10.25 -10.78 2.78
N GLY A 717 -10.12 -11.52 3.88
CA GLY A 717 -11.03 -11.45 5.02
C GLY A 717 -11.12 -10.03 5.62
N ILE A 718 -9.97 -9.35 5.76
CA ILE A 718 -9.88 -7.94 6.18
C ILE A 718 -10.69 -7.02 5.24
N ARG A 719 -10.52 -7.14 3.92
CA ARG A 719 -11.22 -6.26 2.95
C ARG A 719 -12.71 -6.58 2.83
N ILE A 720 -13.12 -7.86 2.85
CA ILE A 720 -14.53 -8.28 2.82
C ILE A 720 -15.25 -7.85 4.09
N SER A 721 -14.64 -8.07 5.26
CA SER A 721 -15.20 -7.63 6.54
C SER A 721 -15.25 -6.10 6.63
N GLY A 722 -14.26 -5.42 6.03
CA GLY A 722 -14.27 -3.97 5.84
C GLY A 722 -15.46 -3.48 5.02
N LEU A 723 -15.73 -4.09 3.86
CA LEU A 723 -16.89 -3.77 3.00
C LEU A 723 -18.23 -3.90 3.74
N ILE A 724 -18.38 -4.95 4.56
CA ILE A 724 -19.57 -5.16 5.40
C ILE A 724 -19.62 -4.09 6.51
N GLY A 725 -18.47 -3.76 7.11
CA GLY A 725 -18.33 -2.73 8.13
C GLY A 725 -18.71 -1.33 7.61
N THR A 726 -18.14 -0.90 6.48
CA THR A 726 -18.43 0.41 5.89
C THR A 726 -19.91 0.55 5.54
N ALA A 727 -20.50 -0.46 4.88
CA ALA A 727 -21.93 -0.44 4.57
C ALA A 727 -22.81 -0.40 5.84
N THR A 728 -22.44 -1.15 6.88
CA THR A 728 -23.19 -1.14 8.15
C THR A 728 -23.11 0.22 8.83
N TYR A 729 -21.91 0.78 8.97
CA TYR A 729 -21.69 2.02 9.72
C TYR A 729 -22.19 3.26 8.98
N GLN A 730 -22.25 3.26 7.64
CA GLN A 730 -22.93 4.32 6.87
C GLN A 730 -24.41 4.46 7.28
N THR A 731 -25.11 3.35 7.57
CA THR A 731 -26.49 3.41 8.09
C THR A 731 -26.59 3.92 9.53
N LEU A 732 -25.48 3.96 10.27
CA LEU A 732 -25.40 4.38 11.67
C LEU A 732 -24.99 5.85 11.86
N VAL A 733 -24.76 6.63 10.79
CA VAL A 733 -24.36 8.04 10.92
C VAL A 733 -25.44 8.89 11.59
N GLY A 734 -26.72 8.66 11.27
CA GLY A 734 -27.87 9.30 11.93
C GLY A 734 -28.39 8.58 13.18
N ALA A 735 -27.72 7.52 13.64
CA ALA A 735 -28.13 6.75 14.82
C ALA A 735 -27.52 7.36 16.11
N PRO A 736 -28.10 7.10 17.31
CA PRO A 736 -27.47 7.53 18.56
C PRO A 736 -26.08 6.90 18.72
N LEU A 737 -25.10 7.68 19.22
CA LEU A 737 -23.68 7.30 19.36
C LEU A 737 -23.45 5.95 20.09
N ILE A 738 -24.43 5.49 20.86
CA ILE A 738 -24.45 4.17 21.52
C ILE A 738 -24.33 3.02 20.51
N ALA A 739 -24.97 3.13 19.34
CA ALA A 739 -24.95 2.07 18.34
C ALA A 739 -23.54 1.81 17.76
N PRO A 740 -22.83 2.80 17.15
CA PRO A 740 -21.47 2.58 16.65
C PRO A 740 -20.46 2.28 17.77
N ALA A 741 -20.62 2.86 18.97
CA ALA A 741 -19.74 2.58 20.11
C ALA A 741 -19.82 1.11 20.56
N LEU A 742 -21.02 0.61 20.85
CA LEU A 742 -21.23 -0.78 21.30
C LEU A 742 -20.88 -1.79 20.21
N LEU A 743 -21.22 -1.51 18.95
CA LEU A 743 -20.90 -2.38 17.82
C LEU A 743 -19.39 -2.56 17.66
N THR A 744 -18.63 -1.46 17.71
CA THR A 744 -17.15 -1.49 17.65
C THR A 744 -16.56 -2.21 18.87
N ALA A 745 -17.04 -1.87 20.08
CA ALA A 745 -16.53 -2.46 21.31
C ALA A 745 -16.78 -3.98 21.39
N ALA A 746 -17.96 -4.45 20.96
CA ALA A 746 -18.30 -5.88 20.92
C ALA A 746 -17.42 -6.64 19.92
N ALA A 747 -17.22 -6.13 18.70
CA ALA A 747 -16.37 -6.75 17.70
C ALA A 747 -14.90 -6.89 18.18
N LEU A 748 -14.34 -5.83 18.78
CA LEU A 748 -12.98 -5.86 19.32
C LEU A 748 -12.84 -6.74 20.57
N LEU A 749 -13.88 -6.84 21.40
CA LEU A 749 -13.91 -7.75 22.55
C LEU A 749 -13.91 -9.22 22.11
N VAL A 750 -14.69 -9.56 21.07
CA VAL A 750 -14.68 -10.91 20.47
C VAL A 750 -13.29 -11.25 19.91
N ALA A 751 -12.65 -10.32 19.20
CA ALA A 751 -11.28 -10.49 18.71
C ALA A 751 -10.24 -10.67 19.85
N SER A 752 -10.38 -9.91 20.93
CA SER A 752 -9.54 -10.05 22.14
C SER A 752 -9.70 -11.43 22.81
N ILE A 753 -10.93 -11.93 22.95
CA ILE A 753 -11.20 -13.26 23.54
C ILE A 753 -10.67 -14.38 22.63
N ALA A 754 -10.88 -14.28 21.32
CA ALA A 754 -10.37 -15.26 20.35
C ALA A 754 -8.83 -15.37 20.38
N THR A 755 -8.13 -14.28 20.68
CA THR A 755 -6.66 -14.25 20.82
C THR A 755 -6.15 -15.22 21.90
N LEU A 756 -6.94 -15.54 22.93
CA LEU A 756 -6.56 -16.49 23.98
C LEU A 756 -6.36 -17.93 23.46
N LYS A 757 -6.83 -18.24 22.24
CA LYS A 757 -6.65 -19.53 21.58
C LYS A 757 -5.45 -19.58 20.62
N LEU A 758 -4.74 -18.47 20.39
CA LEU A 758 -3.57 -18.46 19.50
C LEU A 758 -2.33 -19.12 20.16
N PRO A 759 -1.54 -19.90 19.39
CA PRO A 759 -0.30 -20.50 19.88
C PRO A 759 0.78 -19.43 20.12
N GLN A 760 1.75 -19.75 20.99
CA GLN A 760 2.85 -18.84 21.32
C GLN A 760 3.99 -18.93 20.27
N THR A 761 3.97 -18.06 19.26
CA THR A 761 5.02 -18.02 18.21
C THR A 761 6.41 -17.56 18.71
N HIS A 762 6.55 -17.17 19.99
CA HIS A 762 7.86 -16.82 20.53
C HIS A 762 8.78 -18.04 20.69
N THR A 763 8.24 -19.25 20.88
CA THR A 763 9.00 -20.47 21.21
C THR A 763 8.87 -21.59 20.18
N VAL A 764 7.75 -21.68 19.46
CA VAL A 764 7.46 -22.82 18.56
C VAL A 764 8.04 -22.58 17.16
N PHE A 765 8.76 -23.57 16.63
CA PHE A 765 9.00 -23.72 15.18
C PHE A 765 7.83 -24.51 14.58
N LEU A 766 7.37 -24.10 13.40
CA LEU A 766 6.35 -24.76 12.56
C LEU A 766 6.82 -24.73 11.09
#